data_AF-A0A9N8LLY4-F1
#
_entry.id   AF-A0A9N8LLY4-F1
#
_cell.length_a   1.000
_cell.length_b   1.000
_cell.length_c   1.000
_cell.angle_alpha   90.00
_cell.angle_beta   90.00
_cell.angle_gamma   90.00
#
_symmetry.space_group_name_H-M   'P 1'
#
loop_
_entity.id
_entity.type
_entity.pdbx_description
1 polymer ?
#
loop_
_entity_poly.entity_id
_entity_poly.type
_entity_poly.pdbx_seq_one_letter_code
_entity_poly.pdbx_strand_id
1 'polypeptide(L)'
;MAAAAAAVHPIKLAIIGSGPSAFYAATRALTTPAPISAVHIYEALPTPFGLVRAGVAPDHPDVKNVTHRFTEVVRSASASALGSRHHGAEQARERGGEGAASAGTGGAGTFRFFGNVRVVAGPSSRNPAQTGGTALELPLQELLRHYTHIILAYGSARARTLGTRVGGQELGGVCSALDFVNWYNGHPDAHTPAGSEGGRSAAANPWLDVIRPDARHVSVIGAGNVALDVARILLRARTPTSTFLAGTDIPSPVLSRLADTRVEHVSIVARRGVAQVAFTNKEVREMLTLGESEGIDFVPLSKESGELALDDVARLKQLSDSATRSLKAGEFGSMEKETFTKHASELAGELRIRKRLVDLLIKGSKAPKPDAAGHRKSWSLEPFRAPEAILPSTSSASGEGSTHGRGYVGQIRWSVTEPVPSSSNSSADASPSPAPTSPLQTPTWGGGSPPQTTEPQWGSVRPTGNTTTTDTDSVVYSLGYVGAPLPLPSSSSEASKQNTSSQTWQNIIPFDHRRGVIKNEKGTVEWDSEAIAQLGLNENELPHVYTTGWIGRGPVGVIATTMYDAYDTVDLMLSRASSAKTSKKVPDPTAPPALIQDALFAERIGQSPSERRAALKPSNISRATGAELGIGGLAGSVVEWEDWEIVDEFEREAGAVHVPGGKEREKVLTFT
;
A
#
# COMPACT_ATOMS: atom_id res chain seq x y z
N MET A 1 29.60 32.08 -35.01
CA MET A 1 29.58 30.70 -34.48
C MET A 1 28.19 30.42 -33.95
N ALA A 2 27.39 29.62 -34.67
CA ALA A 2 26.12 29.14 -34.16
C ALA A 2 26.42 28.21 -32.97
N ALA A 3 25.89 28.54 -31.79
CA ALA A 3 25.90 27.63 -30.66
C ALA A 3 25.14 26.36 -31.09
N ALA A 4 25.84 25.23 -31.19
CA ALA A 4 25.19 23.95 -31.41
C ALA A 4 24.16 23.76 -30.29
N ALA A 5 22.87 23.74 -30.66
CA ALA A 5 21.81 23.39 -29.72
C ALA A 5 22.15 22.01 -29.16
N ALA A 6 22.42 21.94 -27.85
CA ALA A 6 22.73 20.68 -27.18
C ALA A 6 21.57 19.70 -27.45
N ALA A 7 21.87 18.55 -28.05
CA ALA A 7 20.86 17.53 -28.33
C ALA A 7 20.23 17.08 -27.01
N VAL A 8 18.97 17.44 -26.79
CA VAL A 8 18.22 16.99 -25.62
C VAL A 8 17.89 15.52 -25.83
N HIS A 9 18.54 14.63 -25.09
CA HIS A 9 18.25 13.21 -25.16
C HIS A 9 16.87 12.94 -24.54
N PRO A 10 15.99 12.20 -25.23
CA PRO A 10 14.66 11.96 -24.73
C PRO A 10 14.67 11.07 -23.47
N ILE A 11 13.76 11.37 -22.55
CA ILE A 11 13.52 10.62 -21.33
C ILE A 11 12.80 9.32 -21.68
N LYS A 12 13.42 8.19 -21.34
CA LYS A 12 12.79 6.89 -21.34
C LYS A 12 12.66 6.43 -19.90
N LEU A 13 11.43 6.30 -19.45
CA LEU A 13 11.07 6.14 -18.04
C LEU A 13 10.54 4.73 -17.75
N ALA A 14 11.15 4.04 -16.79
CA ALA A 14 10.57 2.87 -16.15
C ALA A 14 9.91 3.27 -14.83
N ILE A 15 8.71 2.76 -14.56
CA ILE A 15 8.02 2.91 -13.27
C ILE A 15 7.77 1.51 -12.71
N ILE A 16 8.24 1.26 -11.48
CA ILE A 16 8.14 -0.06 -10.84
C ILE A 16 6.99 -0.03 -9.83
N GLY A 17 5.97 -0.84 -10.08
CA GLY A 17 4.67 -0.86 -9.40
C GLY A 17 3.59 -0.13 -10.21
N SER A 18 2.32 -0.52 -10.02
CA SER A 18 1.16 0.08 -10.69
C SER A 18 0.07 0.59 -9.74
N GLY A 19 0.45 0.97 -8.52
CA GLY A 19 -0.44 1.66 -7.59
C GLY A 19 -0.73 3.11 -7.99
N PRO A 20 -1.48 3.88 -7.16
CA PRO A 20 -1.80 5.29 -7.45
C PRO A 20 -0.58 6.15 -7.76
N SER A 21 0.51 6.05 -6.99
CA SER A 21 1.69 6.87 -7.21
C SER A 21 2.32 6.61 -8.58
N ALA A 22 2.32 5.36 -9.05
CA ALA A 22 2.82 5.01 -10.37
C ALA A 22 1.97 5.62 -11.49
N PHE A 23 0.65 5.47 -11.42
CA PHE A 23 -0.25 6.03 -12.44
C PHE A 23 -0.29 7.56 -12.42
N TYR A 24 -0.21 8.20 -11.25
CA TYR A 24 -0.09 9.65 -11.17
C TYR A 24 1.26 10.13 -11.72
N ALA A 25 2.36 9.43 -11.45
CA ALA A 25 3.65 9.74 -12.04
C ALA A 25 3.62 9.59 -13.57
N ALA A 26 3.07 8.49 -14.09
CA ALA A 26 2.87 8.29 -15.53
C ALA A 26 1.99 9.38 -16.14
N THR A 27 0.87 9.72 -15.49
CA THR A 27 -0.04 10.79 -15.94
C THR A 27 0.69 12.12 -16.03
N ARG A 28 1.42 12.50 -14.98
CA ARG A 28 2.15 13.77 -14.96
C ARG A 28 3.25 13.79 -16.02
N ALA A 29 3.97 12.68 -16.20
CA ALA A 29 5.00 12.57 -17.22
C ALA A 29 4.39 12.74 -18.62
N LEU A 30 3.32 12.02 -18.94
CA LEU A 30 2.70 12.05 -20.27
C LEU A 30 1.94 13.36 -20.59
N THR A 31 1.49 14.10 -19.59
CA THR A 31 0.71 15.34 -19.77
C THR A 31 1.53 16.62 -19.64
N THR A 32 2.74 16.56 -19.08
CA THR A 32 3.65 17.70 -19.01
C THR A 32 4.50 17.79 -20.28
N PRO A 33 4.59 18.95 -20.94
CA PRO A 33 5.45 19.12 -22.12
C PRO A 33 6.92 18.85 -21.79
N ALA A 34 7.42 17.69 -22.23
CA ALA A 34 8.79 17.25 -22.00
C ALA A 34 9.21 16.26 -23.10
N PRO A 35 10.52 16.09 -23.36
CA PRO A 35 11.03 15.17 -24.38
C PRO A 35 10.96 13.72 -23.89
N ILE A 36 9.78 13.19 -23.58
CA ILE A 36 9.61 11.80 -23.14
C ILE A 36 9.43 10.91 -24.39
N SER A 37 10.28 9.90 -24.56
CA SER A 37 10.13 8.92 -25.64
C SER A 37 9.21 7.76 -25.26
N ALA A 38 9.31 7.27 -24.02
CA ALA A 38 8.45 6.20 -23.53
C ALA A 38 8.30 6.19 -22.01
N VAL A 39 7.16 5.71 -21.54
CA VAL A 39 6.83 5.40 -20.14
C VAL A 39 6.38 3.94 -20.06
N HIS A 40 7.15 3.11 -19.36
CA HIS A 40 6.82 1.70 -19.15
C HIS A 40 6.53 1.44 -17.66
N ILE A 41 5.37 0.89 -17.35
CA ILE A 41 5.00 0.43 -15.99
C ILE A 41 5.24 -1.06 -15.89
N TYR A 42 5.92 -1.49 -14.82
CA TYR A 42 6.12 -2.90 -14.46
C TYR A 42 5.36 -3.24 -13.19
N GLU A 43 4.49 -4.25 -13.23
CA GLU A 43 3.68 -4.70 -12.10
C GLU A 43 3.89 -6.19 -11.84
N ALA A 44 4.11 -6.55 -10.57
CA ALA A 44 4.34 -7.93 -10.17
C ALA A 44 3.07 -8.79 -10.30
N LEU A 45 1.89 -8.19 -10.16
CA LEU A 45 0.61 -8.85 -10.39
C LEU A 45 0.14 -8.74 -11.85
N PRO A 46 -0.68 -9.68 -12.34
CA PRO A 46 -1.40 -9.53 -13.61
C PRO A 46 -2.32 -8.30 -13.66
N THR A 47 -2.85 -7.88 -12.49
CA THR A 47 -3.83 -6.79 -12.40
C THR A 47 -3.22 -5.48 -11.91
N PRO A 48 -3.55 -4.32 -12.50
CA PRO A 48 -3.04 -3.02 -12.09
C PRO A 48 -3.77 -2.44 -10.85
N PHE A 49 -3.41 -1.20 -10.50
CA PHE A 49 -4.05 -0.30 -9.53
C PHE A 49 -3.67 -0.52 -8.06
N GLY A 50 -2.91 -1.56 -7.74
CA GLY A 50 -2.38 -1.83 -6.41
C GLY A 50 -3.46 -1.74 -5.32
N LEU A 51 -3.21 -0.97 -4.26
CA LEU A 51 -4.13 -0.85 -3.12
C LEU A 51 -5.49 -0.21 -3.46
N VAL A 52 -5.68 0.42 -4.63
CA VAL A 52 -7.04 0.86 -5.02
C VAL A 52 -7.93 -0.34 -5.29
N ARG A 53 -7.37 -1.39 -5.89
CA ARG A 53 -8.07 -2.65 -6.17
C ARG A 53 -8.03 -3.61 -4.98
N ALA A 54 -6.87 -3.74 -4.35
CA ALA A 54 -6.59 -4.77 -3.34
C ALA A 54 -6.63 -4.28 -1.88
N GLY A 55 -6.72 -2.96 -1.65
CA GLY A 55 -6.66 -2.36 -0.31
C GLY A 55 -7.94 -1.63 0.10
N VAL A 56 -8.39 -0.68 -0.72
CA VAL A 56 -9.63 0.09 -0.50
C VAL A 56 -10.80 -0.89 -0.29
N ALA A 57 -11.50 -0.73 0.82
CA ALA A 57 -12.57 -1.62 1.22
C ALA A 57 -13.65 -1.74 0.11
N PRO A 58 -14.30 -2.91 -0.05
CA PRO A 58 -15.36 -3.10 -1.04
C PRO A 58 -16.54 -2.16 -0.86
N ASP A 59 -16.82 -1.75 0.38
CA ASP A 59 -17.86 -0.78 0.70
C ASP A 59 -17.45 0.69 0.49
N HIS A 60 -16.30 0.92 -0.14
CA HIS A 60 -15.75 2.22 -0.53
C HIS A 60 -15.57 2.37 -2.05
N PRO A 61 -16.59 2.08 -2.88
CA PRO A 61 -16.44 2.08 -4.33
C PRO A 61 -16.04 3.47 -4.87
N ASP A 62 -16.52 4.56 -4.26
CA ASP A 62 -16.22 5.92 -4.71
C ASP A 62 -14.72 6.26 -4.67
N VAL A 63 -13.99 5.67 -3.73
CA VAL A 63 -12.53 5.85 -3.61
C VAL A 63 -11.80 5.14 -4.77
N LYS A 64 -12.42 4.11 -5.37
CA LYS A 64 -11.89 3.34 -6.50
C LYS A 64 -12.08 4.03 -7.85
N ASN A 65 -12.96 5.05 -7.95
CA ASN A 65 -13.23 5.81 -9.17
C ASN A 65 -12.00 6.49 -9.79
N VAL A 66 -10.92 6.67 -9.02
CA VAL A 66 -9.64 7.18 -9.55
C VAL A 66 -9.08 6.31 -10.69
N THR A 67 -9.42 5.01 -10.72
CA THR A 67 -9.01 4.08 -11.78
C THR A 67 -9.55 4.46 -13.16
N HIS A 68 -10.68 5.17 -13.24
CA HIS A 68 -11.21 5.67 -14.51
C HIS A 68 -10.25 6.66 -15.17
N ARG A 69 -9.70 7.60 -14.38
CA ARG A 69 -8.71 8.56 -14.86
C ARG A 69 -7.41 7.87 -15.27
N PHE A 70 -6.96 6.86 -14.51
CA PHE A 70 -5.78 6.09 -14.88
C PHE A 70 -5.97 5.38 -16.22
N THR A 71 -7.13 4.75 -16.42
CA THR A 71 -7.49 4.06 -17.66
C THR A 71 -7.57 5.02 -18.85
N GLU A 72 -8.16 6.20 -18.68
CA GLU A 72 -8.26 7.23 -19.71
C GLU A 72 -6.88 7.69 -20.20
N VAL A 73 -5.94 7.90 -19.27
CA VAL A 73 -4.56 8.31 -19.60
C VAL A 73 -3.87 7.23 -20.41
N VAL A 74 -4.01 5.95 -20.03
CA VAL A 74 -3.42 4.83 -20.78
C VAL A 74 -3.99 4.73 -22.18
N ARG A 75 -5.31 4.82 -22.33
CA ARG A 75 -5.99 4.77 -23.65
C ARG A 75 -5.57 5.93 -24.55
N SER A 76 -5.50 7.13 -23.99
CA SER A 76 -5.08 8.33 -24.72
C SER A 76 -3.65 8.19 -25.24
N ALA A 77 -2.72 7.76 -24.39
CA ALA A 77 -1.33 7.55 -24.79
C ALA A 77 -1.16 6.44 -25.84
N SER A 78 -1.93 5.35 -25.72
CA SER A 78 -1.92 4.24 -26.67
C SER A 78 -2.47 4.65 -28.04
N ALA A 79 -3.55 5.42 -28.08
CA ALA A 79 -4.13 5.95 -29.31
C ALA A 79 -3.20 6.93 -30.03
N SER A 80 -2.55 7.85 -29.29
CA SER A 80 -1.54 8.75 -29.86
C SER A 80 -0.38 7.99 -30.50
N ALA A 81 0.10 6.93 -29.85
CA ALA A 81 1.18 6.09 -30.40
C ALA A 81 0.78 5.38 -31.71
N LEU A 82 -0.45 4.85 -31.79
CA LEU A 82 -0.96 4.22 -33.01
C LEU A 82 -1.09 5.24 -34.16
N GLY A 83 -1.64 6.41 -33.86
CA GLY A 83 -1.78 7.51 -34.83
C GLY A 83 -0.44 7.93 -35.42
N SER A 84 0.59 8.13 -34.59
CA SER A 84 1.94 8.46 -35.07
C SER A 84 2.57 7.36 -35.94
N ARG A 85 2.31 6.08 -35.66
CA ARG A 85 2.81 4.96 -36.49
C ARG A 85 2.16 4.91 -37.87
N HIS A 86 0.85 5.16 -37.96
CA HIS A 86 0.13 5.19 -39.24
C HIS A 86 0.59 6.35 -40.12
N HIS A 87 0.74 7.56 -39.57
CA HIS A 87 1.22 8.72 -40.32
C HIS A 87 2.68 8.57 -40.77
N GLY A 88 3.55 7.95 -39.95
CA GLY A 88 4.93 7.66 -40.33
C GLY A 88 5.04 6.63 -41.46
N ALA A 89 4.19 5.60 -41.45
CA ALA A 89 4.15 4.59 -42.52
C ALA A 89 3.59 5.14 -43.85
N GLU A 90 2.64 6.08 -43.78
CA GLU A 90 2.08 6.77 -44.95
C GLU A 90 3.08 7.75 -45.57
N GLN A 91 3.76 8.57 -44.74
CA GLN A 91 4.83 9.46 -45.22
C GLN A 91 6.05 8.71 -45.77
N ALA A 92 6.39 7.54 -45.19
CA ALA A 92 7.46 6.68 -45.71
C ALA A 92 7.08 5.99 -47.03
N ARG A 93 5.78 5.75 -47.28
CA ARG A 93 5.30 5.26 -48.58
C ARG A 93 5.28 6.35 -49.65
N GLU A 94 5.08 7.61 -49.27
CA GLU A 94 5.09 8.74 -50.20
C GLU A 94 6.51 9.26 -50.51
N ARG A 95 7.48 9.05 -49.62
CA ARG A 95 8.89 9.43 -49.83
C ARG A 95 9.77 8.22 -50.08
N GLY A 96 9.79 7.75 -51.33
CA GLY A 96 10.82 6.84 -51.79
C GLY A 96 12.20 7.50 -51.77
N GLY A 97 13.12 6.99 -50.94
CA GLY A 97 14.55 7.31 -51.01
C GLY A 97 15.05 8.41 -50.07
N GLU A 98 16.02 8.02 -49.23
CA GLU A 98 17.08 8.81 -48.57
C GLU A 98 16.77 10.27 -48.19
N GLY A 99 16.44 10.48 -46.91
CA GLY A 99 16.46 11.79 -46.27
C GLY A 99 16.40 11.66 -44.75
N ALA A 100 17.50 11.98 -44.07
CA ALA A 100 17.62 11.94 -42.62
C ALA A 100 16.52 12.78 -41.93
N ALA A 101 15.88 12.18 -40.94
CA ALA A 101 14.79 12.76 -40.17
C ALA A 101 15.19 14.09 -39.50
N SER A 102 14.59 15.20 -39.94
CA SER A 102 14.62 16.46 -39.19
C SER A 102 13.58 16.40 -38.07
N ALA A 103 14.03 16.60 -36.84
CA ALA A 103 13.22 16.66 -35.63
C ALA A 103 12.06 17.66 -35.76
N GLY A 104 10.84 17.17 -35.57
CA GLY A 104 9.61 17.96 -35.48
C GLY A 104 8.86 17.63 -34.19
N THR A 105 8.72 18.65 -33.34
CA THR A 105 7.61 18.91 -32.41
C THR A 105 7.04 17.75 -31.57
N GLY A 106 7.48 17.65 -30.31
CA GLY A 106 6.65 17.37 -29.12
C GLY A 106 5.56 16.31 -29.20
N GLY A 107 5.83 15.14 -29.75
CA GLY A 107 4.93 13.99 -29.63
C GLY A 107 4.91 13.45 -28.20
N ALA A 108 3.73 13.15 -27.65
CA ALA A 108 3.60 12.45 -26.38
C ALA A 108 4.32 11.10 -26.46
N GLY A 109 5.19 10.81 -25.50
CA GLY A 109 5.92 9.55 -25.44
C GLY A 109 4.99 8.35 -25.42
N THR A 110 5.47 7.22 -25.93
CA THR A 110 4.69 5.96 -25.93
C THR A 110 4.45 5.47 -24.49
N PHE A 111 3.31 4.82 -24.23
CA PHE A 111 3.02 4.19 -22.95
C PHE A 111 2.87 2.69 -23.12
N ARG A 112 3.45 1.89 -22.21
CA ARG A 112 3.21 0.44 -22.12
C ARG A 112 3.09 -0.02 -20.67
N PHE A 113 2.23 -1.01 -20.44
CA PHE A 113 2.07 -1.69 -19.17
C PHE A 113 2.53 -3.14 -19.32
N PHE A 114 3.30 -3.62 -18.35
CA PHE A 114 3.78 -5.00 -18.25
C PHE A 114 3.45 -5.54 -16.87
N GLY A 115 2.29 -6.17 -16.75
CA GLY A 115 1.85 -6.93 -15.57
C GLY A 115 2.43 -8.33 -15.54
N ASN A 116 2.35 -8.94 -14.36
CA ASN A 116 2.98 -10.23 -14.05
C ASN A 116 4.51 -10.23 -14.27
N VAL A 117 5.14 -9.07 -14.07
CA VAL A 117 6.59 -8.85 -14.16
C VAL A 117 7.11 -8.31 -12.82
N ARG A 118 7.88 -9.13 -12.11
CA ARG A 118 8.47 -8.77 -10.82
C ARG A 118 9.90 -8.28 -11.03
N VAL A 119 10.15 -7.01 -10.73
CA VAL A 119 11.53 -6.50 -10.73
C VAL A 119 12.30 -7.03 -9.51
N VAL A 120 13.46 -7.65 -9.76
CA VAL A 120 14.34 -8.22 -8.74
C VAL A 120 15.70 -7.52 -8.74
N ALA A 121 16.38 -7.48 -7.58
CA ALA A 121 17.58 -6.67 -7.40
C ALA A 121 18.79 -7.13 -8.23
N GLY A 122 18.97 -8.45 -8.38
CA GLY A 122 20.16 -9.05 -8.99
C GLY A 122 19.88 -9.84 -10.27
N PRO A 123 20.94 -10.28 -10.97
CA PRO A 123 20.79 -11.15 -12.14
C PRO A 123 20.12 -12.47 -11.74
N SER A 124 19.17 -12.90 -12.56
CA SER A 124 18.47 -14.17 -12.40
C SER A 124 19.16 -15.22 -13.27
N SER A 125 19.52 -16.38 -12.70
CA SER A 125 20.27 -17.44 -13.41
C SER A 125 19.38 -18.48 -14.09
N ARG A 126 18.05 -18.37 -13.98
CA ARG A 126 17.09 -19.36 -14.51
C ARG A 126 16.32 -18.83 -15.72
N ASN A 127 15.99 -19.78 -16.60
CA ASN A 127 15.06 -19.61 -17.71
C ASN A 127 13.63 -19.39 -17.15
N PRO A 128 12.83 -18.42 -17.65
CA PRO A 128 11.47 -18.14 -17.16
C PRO A 128 10.54 -19.37 -17.09
N ALA A 129 10.76 -20.36 -17.96
CA ALA A 129 9.98 -21.60 -17.98
C ALA A 129 10.31 -22.59 -16.82
N GLN A 130 11.30 -22.31 -15.97
CA GLN A 130 11.75 -23.17 -14.87
C GLN A 130 11.71 -22.48 -13.49
N THR A 131 11.10 -21.29 -13.42
CA THR A 131 10.85 -20.60 -12.15
C THR A 131 9.53 -21.07 -11.57
N GLY A 132 9.55 -21.53 -10.32
CA GLY A 132 8.35 -21.82 -9.55
C GLY A 132 7.46 -20.63 -9.23
N GLY A 133 7.87 -19.41 -9.59
CA GLY A 133 7.09 -18.20 -9.40
C GLY A 133 6.11 -17.94 -10.54
N THR A 134 4.94 -17.38 -10.22
CA THR A 134 3.91 -17.03 -11.20
C THR A 134 4.30 -15.85 -12.10
N ALA A 135 5.12 -14.92 -11.60
CA ALA A 135 5.54 -13.71 -12.33
C ALA A 135 6.94 -13.85 -12.95
N LEU A 136 7.12 -13.27 -14.15
CA LEU A 136 8.42 -13.14 -14.80
C LEU A 136 9.36 -12.26 -13.95
N GLU A 137 10.51 -12.80 -13.54
CA GLU A 137 11.52 -12.00 -12.83
C GLU A 137 12.34 -11.14 -13.81
N LEU A 138 12.26 -9.82 -13.68
CA LEU A 138 13.04 -8.85 -14.46
C LEU A 138 14.20 -8.31 -13.61
N PRO A 139 15.46 -8.69 -13.88
CA PRO A 139 16.60 -8.15 -13.15
C PRO A 139 16.72 -6.64 -13.27
N LEU A 140 17.06 -5.95 -12.17
CA LEU A 140 17.34 -4.51 -12.17
C LEU A 140 18.42 -4.15 -13.20
N GLN A 141 19.42 -5.02 -13.39
CA GLN A 141 20.47 -4.85 -14.40
C GLN A 141 19.92 -4.60 -15.81
N GLU A 142 18.80 -5.23 -16.19
CA GLU A 142 18.16 -4.99 -17.48
C GLU A 142 17.58 -3.58 -17.57
N LEU A 143 16.98 -3.09 -16.48
CA LEU A 143 16.50 -1.71 -16.41
C LEU A 143 17.65 -0.70 -16.47
N LEU A 144 18.77 -1.00 -15.81
CA LEU A 144 19.98 -0.15 -15.84
C LEU A 144 20.53 0.02 -17.24
N ARG A 145 20.31 -0.91 -18.19
CA ARG A 145 20.79 -0.77 -19.57
C ARG A 145 19.78 -0.05 -20.47
N HIS A 146 18.49 -0.21 -20.21
CA HIS A 146 17.43 0.15 -21.15
C HIS A 146 16.70 1.47 -20.86
N TYR A 147 16.96 2.10 -19.72
CA TYR A 147 16.25 3.33 -19.31
C TYR A 147 17.20 4.47 -18.97
N THR A 148 16.74 5.70 -19.16
CA THR A 148 17.43 6.89 -18.65
C THR A 148 16.94 7.28 -17.26
N HIS A 149 15.69 6.95 -16.93
CA HIS A 149 15.08 7.27 -15.64
C HIS A 149 14.30 6.07 -15.09
N ILE A 150 14.35 5.88 -13.78
CA ILE A 150 13.58 4.87 -13.04
C ILE A 150 12.83 5.54 -11.89
N ILE A 151 11.53 5.28 -11.76
CA ILE A 151 10.73 5.65 -10.60
C ILE A 151 10.33 4.38 -9.83
N LEU A 152 10.71 4.31 -8.56
CA LEU A 152 10.27 3.29 -7.62
C LEU A 152 8.92 3.69 -7.01
N ALA A 153 7.87 2.92 -7.30
CA ALA A 153 6.48 3.21 -6.90
C ALA A 153 5.74 1.96 -6.40
N TYR A 154 6.46 0.94 -5.93
CA TYR A 154 5.93 -0.38 -5.54
C TYR A 154 5.33 -0.45 -4.13
N GLY A 155 5.24 0.69 -3.43
CA GLY A 155 4.53 0.82 -2.16
C GLY A 155 5.10 0.00 -1.00
N SER A 156 4.23 -0.37 -0.05
CA SER A 156 4.59 -1.05 1.20
C SER A 156 3.74 -2.30 1.40
N ALA A 157 4.23 -3.44 0.91
CA ALA A 157 3.48 -4.69 0.84
C ALA A 157 3.63 -5.61 2.06
N ARG A 158 4.22 -5.14 3.17
CA ARG A 158 4.40 -5.93 4.40
C ARG A 158 3.68 -5.29 5.58
N ALA A 159 3.10 -6.11 6.45
CA ALA A 159 2.56 -5.66 7.73
C ALA A 159 3.69 -5.41 8.73
N ARG A 160 3.55 -4.39 9.59
CA ARG A 160 4.36 -4.30 10.82
C ARG A 160 3.90 -5.37 11.80
N THR A 161 4.84 -6.07 12.43
CA THR A 161 4.54 -7.10 13.43
C THR A 161 4.25 -6.48 14.80
N LEU A 162 3.71 -7.26 15.73
CA LEU A 162 3.52 -6.81 17.12
C LEU A 162 4.87 -6.64 17.87
N GLY A 163 5.99 -6.96 17.21
CA GLY A 163 7.33 -6.94 17.79
C GLY A 163 7.64 -8.21 18.57
N THR A 164 8.92 -8.52 18.77
CA THR A 164 9.38 -9.78 19.38
C THR A 164 9.08 -9.91 20.87
N ARG A 165 8.64 -8.82 21.53
CA ARG A 165 8.34 -8.79 22.97
C ARG A 165 6.92 -9.24 23.30
N VAL A 166 6.01 -9.25 22.32
CA VAL A 166 4.62 -9.69 22.52
C VAL A 166 4.55 -11.18 22.22
N GLY A 167 4.35 -12.01 23.25
CA GLY A 167 4.17 -13.47 23.09
C GLY A 167 2.78 -13.83 22.53
N GLY A 168 2.64 -15.04 21.97
CA GLY A 168 1.36 -15.59 21.50
C GLY A 168 0.91 -15.13 20.11
N GLN A 169 1.82 -14.62 19.29
CA GLN A 169 1.52 -14.16 17.92
C GLN A 169 1.27 -15.32 16.94
N GLU A 170 1.71 -16.52 17.31
CA GLU A 170 1.58 -17.78 16.57
C GLU A 170 0.26 -18.52 16.81
N LEU A 171 -0.51 -18.07 17.80
CA LEU A 171 -1.80 -18.66 18.17
C LEU A 171 -2.82 -18.54 17.04
N GLY A 172 -3.72 -19.53 16.96
CA GLY A 172 -4.89 -19.46 16.09
C GLY A 172 -5.76 -18.26 16.45
N GLY A 173 -6.27 -17.56 15.43
CA GLY A 173 -7.10 -16.38 15.59
C GLY A 173 -6.30 -15.07 15.66
N VAL A 174 -4.97 -15.10 15.51
CA VAL A 174 -4.14 -13.89 15.39
C VAL A 174 -3.80 -13.64 13.91
N CYS A 175 -4.17 -12.47 13.39
CA CYS A 175 -4.00 -12.12 11.98
C CYS A 175 -3.51 -10.68 11.82
N SER A 176 -2.72 -10.39 10.79
CA SER A 176 -2.44 -9.01 10.41
C SER A 176 -3.64 -8.41 9.68
N ALA A 177 -3.87 -7.10 9.82
CA ALA A 177 -4.90 -6.44 9.03
C ALA A 177 -4.59 -6.50 7.53
N LEU A 178 -3.32 -6.48 7.12
CA LEU A 178 -2.92 -6.65 5.72
C LEU A 178 -3.45 -7.97 5.15
N ASP A 179 -3.28 -9.07 5.88
CA ASP A 179 -3.69 -10.40 5.41
C ASP A 179 -5.21 -10.50 5.31
N PHE A 180 -5.92 -9.97 6.30
CA PHE A 180 -7.37 -9.92 6.30
C PHE A 180 -7.92 -9.07 5.14
N VAL A 181 -7.30 -7.90 4.90
CA VAL A 181 -7.63 -6.98 3.80
C VAL A 181 -7.36 -7.61 2.44
N ASN A 182 -6.19 -8.22 2.27
CA ASN A 182 -5.82 -8.92 1.04
C ASN A 182 -6.81 -10.04 0.74
N TRP A 183 -7.21 -10.81 1.76
CA TRP A 183 -8.21 -11.86 1.61
C TRP A 183 -9.56 -11.30 1.14
N TYR A 184 -10.16 -10.35 1.88
CA TYR A 184 -11.50 -9.89 1.51
C TYR A 184 -11.53 -9.07 0.21
N ASN A 185 -10.41 -8.46 -0.20
CA ASN A 185 -10.34 -7.75 -1.47
C ASN A 185 -9.95 -8.64 -2.66
N GLY A 186 -9.70 -9.94 -2.44
CA GLY A 186 -9.35 -10.86 -3.53
C GLY A 186 -7.93 -10.69 -4.06
N HIS A 187 -6.97 -10.31 -3.23
CA HIS A 187 -5.56 -10.28 -3.61
C HIS A 187 -5.04 -11.70 -3.85
N PRO A 188 -4.36 -12.00 -4.98
CA PRO A 188 -3.94 -13.36 -5.31
C PRO A 188 -3.16 -14.10 -4.23
N ASP A 189 -2.17 -13.44 -3.60
CA ASP A 189 -1.40 -14.02 -2.47
C ASP A 189 -2.23 -14.55 -1.29
N ALA A 190 -3.50 -14.13 -1.15
CA ALA A 190 -4.39 -14.61 -0.09
C ALA A 190 -5.27 -15.80 -0.54
N HIS A 191 -5.29 -16.14 -1.84
CA HIS A 191 -6.15 -17.18 -2.42
C HIS A 191 -5.35 -18.27 -3.15
N THR A 192 -4.06 -18.07 -3.42
CA THR A 192 -3.20 -19.12 -3.97
C THR A 192 -3.05 -20.30 -2.98
N PRO A 193 -3.32 -21.56 -3.39
CA PRO A 193 -3.28 -22.72 -2.50
C PRO A 193 -1.94 -22.92 -1.79
N ALA A 194 -2.01 -23.27 -0.51
CA ALA A 194 -0.82 -23.45 0.31
C ALA A 194 0.00 -24.69 -0.14
N GLY A 195 1.31 -24.51 -0.33
CA GLY A 195 2.19 -25.55 -0.92
C GLY A 195 2.46 -25.40 -2.42
N SER A 196 1.83 -24.44 -3.10
CA SER A 196 2.30 -23.96 -4.40
C SER A 196 3.58 -23.14 -4.22
N GLU A 197 4.51 -23.18 -5.19
CA GLU A 197 5.72 -22.35 -5.14
C GLU A 197 5.30 -20.85 -5.17
N GLY A 198 5.58 -20.12 -4.10
CA GLY A 198 5.11 -18.74 -3.88
C GLY A 198 3.84 -18.62 -3.03
N GLY A 199 3.13 -19.72 -2.76
CA GLY A 199 2.06 -19.79 -1.77
C GLY A 199 2.61 -19.75 -0.33
N ARG A 200 1.86 -19.12 0.58
CA ARG A 200 2.17 -19.19 2.02
C ARG A 200 2.08 -20.66 2.49
N SER A 201 2.92 -21.06 3.45
CA SER A 201 2.96 -22.42 4.04
C SER A 201 1.57 -22.94 4.45
N ALA A 202 1.28 -24.25 4.26
CA ALA A 202 0.03 -24.99 4.50
C ALA A 202 -0.86 -24.59 5.70
N ALA A 203 -0.33 -23.91 6.72
CA ALA A 203 -1.06 -23.33 7.85
C ALA A 203 -1.62 -21.90 7.58
N ALA A 204 -1.86 -21.51 6.32
CA ALA A 204 -1.72 -20.13 5.82
C ALA A 204 -2.94 -19.19 5.79
N ASN A 205 -4.12 -19.60 6.30
CA ASN A 205 -5.34 -18.80 6.18
C ASN A 205 -5.76 -18.18 7.54
N PRO A 206 -4.96 -17.29 8.15
CA PRO A 206 -5.20 -16.77 9.50
C PRO A 206 -6.53 -16.01 9.63
N TRP A 207 -7.06 -15.47 8.52
CA TRP A 207 -8.37 -14.83 8.48
C TRP A 207 -9.53 -15.80 8.73
N LEU A 208 -9.39 -17.09 8.40
CA LEU A 208 -10.42 -18.09 8.69
C LEU A 208 -10.53 -18.38 10.18
N ASP A 209 -9.39 -18.36 10.90
CA ASP A 209 -9.39 -18.48 12.35
C ASP A 209 -10.00 -17.24 13.04
N VAL A 210 -9.86 -16.04 12.42
CA VAL A 210 -10.47 -14.80 12.93
C VAL A 210 -12.00 -14.83 12.87
N ILE A 211 -12.56 -15.45 11.83
CA ILE A 211 -14.01 -15.49 11.57
C ILE A 211 -14.65 -16.84 11.94
N ARG A 212 -13.97 -17.64 12.77
CA ARG A 212 -14.47 -18.94 13.21
C ARG A 212 -15.92 -18.85 13.73
N PRO A 213 -16.78 -19.86 13.51
CA PRO A 213 -18.21 -19.77 13.84
C PRO A 213 -18.51 -19.54 15.33
N ASP A 214 -17.58 -19.84 16.23
CA ASP A 214 -17.68 -19.62 17.66
C ASP A 214 -17.11 -18.26 18.13
N ALA A 215 -16.36 -17.53 17.29
CA ALA A 215 -15.88 -16.19 17.63
C ALA A 215 -17.05 -15.20 17.75
N ARG A 216 -17.04 -14.42 18.84
CA ARG A 216 -18.00 -13.35 19.15
C ARG A 216 -17.32 -12.00 19.30
N HIS A 217 -16.10 -11.97 19.85
CA HIS A 217 -15.36 -10.75 20.09
C HIS A 217 -13.98 -10.75 19.43
N VAL A 218 -13.76 -9.79 18.52
CA VAL A 218 -12.47 -9.54 17.87
C VAL A 218 -11.82 -8.27 18.43
N SER A 219 -10.58 -8.37 18.89
CA SER A 219 -9.78 -7.22 19.30
C SER A 219 -8.90 -6.74 18.14
N VAL A 220 -9.10 -5.50 17.68
CA VAL A 220 -8.30 -4.85 16.64
C VAL A 220 -7.24 -3.95 17.28
N ILE A 221 -5.97 -4.31 17.17
CA ILE A 221 -4.87 -3.51 17.73
C ILE A 221 -4.45 -2.45 16.73
N GLY A 222 -4.55 -1.18 17.11
CA GLY A 222 -4.22 -0.03 16.26
C GLY A 222 -5.45 0.74 15.82
N ALA A 223 -5.35 2.07 15.87
CA ALA A 223 -6.47 2.97 15.63
C ALA A 223 -6.23 3.87 14.40
N GLY A 224 -6.20 3.27 13.20
CA GLY A 224 -6.17 3.98 11.91
C GLY A 224 -7.28 3.49 10.98
N ASN A 225 -7.52 4.15 9.84
CA ASN A 225 -8.67 3.85 8.96
C ASN A 225 -8.83 2.34 8.64
N VAL A 226 -7.72 1.63 8.40
CA VAL A 226 -7.73 0.17 8.14
C VAL A 226 -8.37 -0.63 9.28
N ALA A 227 -8.20 -0.22 10.53
CA ALA A 227 -8.86 -0.87 11.66
C ALA A 227 -10.38 -0.67 11.63
N LEU A 228 -10.86 0.50 11.17
CA LEU A 228 -12.29 0.72 10.95
C LEU A 228 -12.79 -0.10 9.76
N ASP A 229 -12.02 -0.21 8.67
CA ASP A 229 -12.38 -1.05 7.53
C ASP A 229 -12.57 -2.52 7.95
N VAL A 230 -11.61 -3.08 8.72
CA VAL A 230 -11.70 -4.43 9.27
C VAL A 230 -12.93 -4.57 10.18
N ALA A 231 -13.14 -3.63 11.10
CA ALA A 231 -14.30 -3.66 12.00
C ALA A 231 -15.62 -3.61 11.21
N ARG A 232 -15.69 -2.75 10.18
CA ARG A 232 -16.87 -2.58 9.33
C ARG A 232 -17.19 -3.85 8.55
N ILE A 233 -16.20 -4.48 7.93
CA ILE A 233 -16.41 -5.75 7.21
C ILE A 233 -16.88 -6.87 8.16
N LEU A 234 -16.25 -7.01 9.32
CA LEU A 234 -16.65 -8.03 10.32
C LEU A 234 -18.06 -7.81 10.86
N LEU A 235 -18.41 -6.57 11.20
CA LEU A 235 -19.70 -6.26 11.83
C LEU A 235 -20.84 -6.26 10.82
N ARG A 236 -20.60 -5.91 9.55
CA ARG A 236 -21.62 -5.94 8.49
C ARG A 236 -21.81 -7.34 7.88
N ALA A 237 -20.96 -8.30 8.25
CA ALA A 237 -21.13 -9.70 7.88
C ALA A 237 -22.37 -10.30 8.59
N ARG A 238 -23.09 -11.21 7.92
CA ARG A 238 -24.25 -11.94 8.48
C ARG A 238 -25.47 -11.10 8.92
N THR A 239 -25.61 -9.84 8.52
CA THR A 239 -26.88 -9.14 8.71
C THR A 239 -27.90 -9.67 7.68
N PRO A 240 -29.11 -10.15 8.05
CA PRO A 240 -30.15 -10.54 7.09
C PRO A 240 -30.54 -9.43 6.10
N THR A 241 -30.16 -8.19 6.42
CA THR A 241 -30.30 -6.96 5.62
C THR A 241 -29.03 -6.54 4.86
N SER A 242 -27.88 -7.20 5.03
CA SER A 242 -26.64 -6.84 4.31
C SER A 242 -26.60 -7.48 2.92
N THR A 243 -27.64 -7.24 2.12
CA THR A 243 -27.51 -7.22 0.65
C THR A 243 -26.45 -6.23 0.21
N PHE A 244 -26.09 -5.28 1.07
CA PHE A 244 -25.06 -4.29 0.84
C PHE A 244 -23.73 -4.92 0.42
N LEU A 245 -23.11 -5.80 1.25
CA LEU A 245 -21.81 -6.37 0.90
C LEU A 245 -21.89 -7.23 -0.36
N ALA A 246 -23.00 -7.93 -0.57
CA ALA A 246 -23.25 -8.68 -1.80
C ALA A 246 -23.28 -7.80 -3.07
N GLY A 247 -23.65 -6.52 -2.94
CA GLY A 247 -23.58 -5.51 -4.00
C GLY A 247 -22.21 -4.82 -4.13
N THR A 248 -21.20 -5.19 -3.35
CA THR A 248 -19.84 -4.64 -3.50
C THR A 248 -18.95 -5.56 -4.35
N ASP A 249 -17.73 -5.13 -4.67
CA ASP A 249 -16.73 -5.93 -5.41
C ASP A 249 -16.00 -6.98 -4.54
N ILE A 250 -16.51 -7.28 -3.33
CA ILE A 250 -16.02 -8.36 -2.48
C ILE A 250 -16.23 -9.72 -3.17
N PRO A 251 -15.26 -10.64 -3.20
CA PRO A 251 -15.42 -11.91 -3.89
C PRO A 251 -16.51 -12.80 -3.28
N SER A 252 -17.26 -13.51 -4.11
CA SER A 252 -18.32 -14.43 -3.68
C SER A 252 -17.83 -15.57 -2.76
N PRO A 253 -16.65 -16.17 -2.98
CA PRO A 253 -16.07 -17.13 -2.03
C PRO A 253 -15.78 -16.52 -0.65
N VAL A 254 -15.36 -15.24 -0.60
CA VAL A 254 -15.14 -14.51 0.65
C VAL A 254 -16.46 -14.26 1.37
N LEU A 255 -17.49 -13.78 0.65
CA LEU A 255 -18.84 -13.58 1.21
C LEU A 255 -19.40 -14.85 1.83
N SER A 256 -19.20 -15.98 1.17
CA SER A 256 -19.66 -17.28 1.65
C SER A 256 -19.03 -17.63 3.00
N ARG A 257 -17.74 -17.34 3.19
CA ARG A 257 -17.05 -17.53 4.48
C ARG A 257 -17.45 -16.50 5.53
N LEU A 258 -17.63 -15.24 5.14
CA LEU A 258 -18.12 -14.19 6.04
C LEU A 258 -19.55 -14.47 6.51
N ALA A 259 -20.37 -15.20 5.74
CA ALA A 259 -21.72 -15.57 6.17
C ALA A 259 -21.74 -16.49 7.41
N ASP A 260 -20.66 -17.24 7.64
CA ASP A 260 -20.53 -18.16 8.78
C ASP A 260 -20.11 -17.44 10.08
N THR A 261 -19.57 -16.22 9.97
CA THR A 261 -19.05 -15.48 11.12
C THR A 261 -20.15 -15.11 12.10
N ARG A 262 -19.83 -15.14 13.40
CA ARG A 262 -20.76 -14.77 14.46
C ARG A 262 -20.23 -13.62 15.31
N VAL A 263 -19.31 -12.82 14.77
CA VAL A 263 -18.75 -11.66 15.45
C VAL A 263 -19.86 -10.66 15.79
N GLU A 264 -19.98 -10.38 17.08
CA GLU A 264 -20.96 -9.48 17.69
C GLU A 264 -20.28 -8.19 18.21
N HIS A 265 -19.02 -8.26 18.62
CA HIS A 265 -18.27 -7.11 19.12
C HIS A 265 -16.88 -6.98 18.49
N VAL A 266 -16.50 -5.75 18.15
CA VAL A 266 -15.12 -5.41 17.76
C VAL A 266 -14.57 -4.31 18.67
N SER A 267 -13.54 -4.59 19.46
CA SER A 267 -12.84 -3.55 20.23
C SER A 267 -11.66 -3.03 19.42
N ILE A 268 -11.58 -1.71 19.22
CA ILE A 268 -10.42 -1.09 18.59
C ILE A 268 -9.53 -0.50 19.68
N VAL A 269 -8.33 -1.04 19.82
CA VAL A 269 -7.44 -0.77 20.95
C VAL A 269 -6.30 0.14 20.51
N ALA A 270 -6.13 1.28 21.21
CA ALA A 270 -5.12 2.28 20.93
C ALA A 270 -4.17 2.44 22.11
N ARG A 271 -2.86 2.47 21.84
CA ARG A 271 -1.85 2.75 22.88
C ARG A 271 -1.83 4.21 23.38
N ARG A 272 -2.44 5.12 22.63
CA ARG A 272 -2.52 6.56 22.92
C ARG A 272 -3.96 6.94 23.24
N GLY A 273 -4.17 8.20 23.61
CA GLY A 273 -5.49 8.77 23.83
C GLY A 273 -6.31 8.92 22.55
N VAL A 274 -7.59 9.23 22.75
CA VAL A 274 -8.58 9.40 21.68
C VAL A 274 -8.19 10.53 20.71
N ALA A 275 -7.60 11.62 21.22
CA ALA A 275 -7.16 12.72 20.37
C ALA A 275 -6.06 12.31 19.37
N GLN A 276 -5.27 11.26 19.67
CA GLN A 276 -4.14 10.82 18.84
C GLN A 276 -4.47 9.66 17.89
N VAL A 277 -5.73 9.22 17.79
CA VAL A 277 -6.12 8.18 16.82
C VAL A 277 -5.88 8.67 15.39
N ALA A 278 -5.57 7.77 14.46
CA ALA A 278 -5.26 8.10 13.07
C ALA A 278 -6.47 7.95 12.13
N PHE A 279 -7.68 7.72 12.66
CA PHE A 279 -8.90 7.72 11.85
C PHE A 279 -9.20 9.11 11.29
N THR A 280 -9.83 9.15 10.13
CA THR A 280 -10.41 10.39 9.60
C THR A 280 -11.86 10.56 10.05
N ASN A 281 -12.34 11.80 10.06
CA ASN A 281 -13.73 12.12 10.46
C ASN A 281 -14.77 11.46 9.55
N LYS A 282 -14.43 11.18 8.28
CA LYS A 282 -15.30 10.48 7.33
C LYS A 282 -15.55 9.05 7.80
N GLU A 283 -14.47 8.29 8.02
CA GLU A 283 -14.54 6.87 8.40
C GLU A 283 -15.22 6.66 9.76
N VAL A 284 -14.95 7.53 10.74
CA VAL A 284 -15.66 7.47 12.04
C VAL A 284 -17.14 7.78 11.89
N ARG A 285 -17.51 8.77 11.05
CA ARG A 285 -18.92 9.09 10.82
C ARG A 285 -19.65 7.91 10.21
N GLU A 286 -19.06 7.24 9.24
CA GLU A 286 -19.65 6.05 8.62
C GLU A 286 -19.89 4.95 9.66
N MET A 287 -18.90 4.65 10.50
CA MET A 287 -19.07 3.68 11.60
C MET A 287 -20.20 4.07 12.57
N LEU A 288 -20.33 5.36 12.92
CA LEU A 288 -21.40 5.84 13.79
C LEU A 288 -22.78 5.77 13.14
N THR A 289 -22.88 5.91 11.80
CA THR A 289 -24.15 5.79 11.09
C THR A 289 -24.67 4.36 11.00
N LEU A 290 -23.80 3.34 11.16
CA LEU A 290 -24.20 1.94 11.15
C LEU A 290 -25.16 1.57 12.29
N GLY A 291 -25.15 2.32 13.39
CA GLY A 291 -26.13 2.11 14.48
C GLY A 291 -27.56 2.40 14.05
N GLU A 292 -27.76 3.40 13.17
CA GLU A 292 -29.08 3.76 12.64
C GLU A 292 -29.51 2.86 11.48
N SER A 293 -28.57 2.47 10.61
CA SER A 293 -28.86 1.74 9.38
C SER A 293 -28.84 0.21 9.54
N GLU A 294 -27.97 -0.31 10.41
CA GLU A 294 -27.62 -1.73 10.46
C GLU A 294 -27.61 -2.32 11.89
N GLY A 295 -27.90 -1.52 12.92
CA GLY A 295 -27.92 -1.98 14.33
C GLY A 295 -26.53 -2.29 14.89
N ILE A 296 -25.48 -1.63 14.37
CA ILE A 296 -24.10 -1.76 14.83
C ILE A 296 -23.74 -0.53 15.68
N ASP A 297 -23.77 -0.71 17.00
CA ASP A 297 -23.70 0.40 17.95
C ASP A 297 -22.26 0.78 18.33
N PHE A 298 -22.02 2.07 18.53
CA PHE A 298 -20.80 2.52 19.18
C PHE A 298 -20.96 2.46 20.71
N VAL A 299 -20.07 1.75 21.39
CA VAL A 299 -19.98 1.77 22.85
C VAL A 299 -19.41 3.13 23.27
N PRO A 300 -20.18 3.96 24.02
CA PRO A 300 -19.73 5.29 24.39
C PRO A 300 -18.40 5.26 25.15
N LEU A 301 -17.56 6.27 24.90
CA LEU A 301 -16.32 6.45 25.64
C LEU A 301 -16.60 6.59 27.14
N SER A 302 -15.69 6.09 27.97
CA SER A 302 -15.73 6.40 29.39
C SER A 302 -15.60 7.91 29.62
N LYS A 303 -16.22 8.42 30.68
CA LYS A 303 -16.14 9.83 31.05
C LYS A 303 -14.69 10.32 31.13
N GLU A 304 -13.83 9.53 31.78
CA GLU A 304 -12.40 9.79 31.91
C GLU A 304 -11.69 9.88 30.53
N SER A 305 -11.95 8.93 29.63
CA SER A 305 -11.34 8.96 28.28
C SER A 305 -11.81 10.15 27.46
N GLY A 306 -13.08 10.57 27.62
CA GLY A 306 -13.62 11.77 26.99
C GLY A 306 -12.98 13.06 27.53
N GLU A 307 -12.82 13.17 28.84
CA GLU A 307 -12.17 14.32 29.50
C GLU A 307 -10.71 14.45 29.09
N LEU A 308 -9.93 13.36 29.13
CA LEU A 308 -8.54 13.35 28.66
C LEU A 308 -8.40 13.76 27.20
N ALA A 309 -9.34 13.35 26.34
CA ALA A 309 -9.36 13.75 24.93
C ALA A 309 -9.60 15.26 24.73
N LEU A 310 -10.46 15.86 25.56
CA LEU A 310 -10.74 17.29 25.53
C LEU A 310 -9.54 18.10 26.05
N ASP A 311 -8.90 17.64 27.12
CA ASP A 311 -7.68 18.25 27.67
C ASP A 311 -6.55 18.26 26.64
N ASP A 312 -6.40 17.15 25.92
CA ASP A 312 -5.50 17.04 24.79
C ASP A 312 -5.85 18.11 23.73
N VAL A 313 -7.09 18.16 23.24
CA VAL A 313 -7.48 19.18 22.25
C VAL A 313 -7.22 20.61 22.75
N ALA A 314 -7.40 20.87 24.05
CA ALA A 314 -7.10 22.16 24.67
C ALA A 314 -5.59 22.47 24.64
N ARG A 315 -4.71 21.50 24.89
CA ARG A 315 -3.25 21.67 24.78
C ARG A 315 -2.83 21.94 23.35
N LEU A 316 -3.37 21.22 22.36
CA LEU A 316 -3.09 21.49 20.94
C LEU A 316 -3.55 22.90 20.54
N LYS A 317 -4.67 23.38 21.11
CA LYS A 317 -5.12 24.75 20.93
C LYS A 317 -4.14 25.77 21.51
N GLN A 318 -3.59 25.53 22.70
CA GLN A 318 -2.58 26.41 23.30
C GLN A 318 -1.33 26.52 22.40
N LEU A 319 -0.84 25.40 21.85
CA LEU A 319 0.26 25.39 20.89
C LEU A 319 -0.07 26.19 19.62
N SER A 320 -1.29 26.02 19.09
CA SER A 320 -1.79 26.75 17.92
C SER A 320 -1.84 28.25 18.15
N ASP A 321 -2.35 28.66 19.30
CA ASP A 321 -2.48 30.06 19.66
C ASP A 321 -1.10 30.69 19.90
N SER A 322 -0.16 29.96 20.49
CA SER A 322 1.24 30.38 20.67
C SER A 322 1.94 30.60 19.33
N ALA A 323 1.87 29.63 18.41
CA ALA A 323 2.45 29.77 17.07
C ALA A 323 1.86 30.98 16.31
N THR A 324 0.55 31.20 16.43
CA THR A 324 -0.14 32.35 15.82
C THR A 324 0.29 33.68 16.43
N ARG A 325 0.53 33.74 17.75
CA ARG A 325 1.01 34.96 18.42
C ARG A 325 2.42 35.31 17.98
N SER A 326 3.35 34.36 17.93
CA SER A 326 4.72 34.60 17.46
C SER A 326 4.73 35.10 16.01
N LEU A 327 3.85 34.59 15.13
CA LEU A 327 3.68 35.12 13.78
C LEU A 327 3.29 36.61 13.75
N LYS A 328 2.38 37.02 14.65
CA LYS A 328 1.91 38.41 14.73
C LYS A 328 2.94 39.34 15.35
N ALA A 329 3.78 38.85 16.25
CA ALA A 329 4.82 39.62 16.92
C ALA A 329 6.01 39.95 16.00
N GLY A 330 6.12 39.30 14.84
CA GLY A 330 7.15 39.63 13.84
C GLY A 330 8.57 39.18 14.24
N GLU A 331 8.69 38.17 15.10
CA GLU A 331 9.94 37.67 15.68
C GLU A 331 10.87 36.94 14.69
N PHE A 332 10.78 37.18 13.37
CA PHE A 332 11.41 36.33 12.34
C PHE A 332 11.91 37.07 11.09
N GLY A 333 12.92 36.49 10.42
CA GLY A 333 13.38 36.92 9.09
C GLY A 333 12.41 36.56 7.96
N SER A 334 12.62 37.11 6.75
CA SER A 334 11.70 36.92 5.60
C SER A 334 11.55 35.46 5.14
N MET A 335 12.64 34.67 5.17
CA MET A 335 12.65 33.26 4.76
C MET A 335 12.06 32.31 5.84
N GLU A 336 12.11 32.70 7.11
CA GLU A 336 11.49 31.97 8.23
C GLU A 336 9.99 32.21 8.32
N LYS A 337 9.53 33.38 7.86
CA LYS A 337 8.11 33.76 7.91
C LYS A 337 7.22 32.81 7.11
N GLU A 338 7.63 32.36 5.92
CA GLU A 338 6.82 31.49 5.06
C GLU A 338 6.67 30.08 5.66
N THR A 339 7.77 29.47 6.10
CA THR A 339 7.79 28.17 6.79
C THR A 339 7.02 28.21 8.09
N PHE A 340 7.17 29.25 8.89
CA PHE A 340 6.46 29.39 10.15
C PHE A 340 4.96 29.66 9.95
N THR A 341 4.59 30.44 8.91
CA THR A 341 3.18 30.65 8.52
C THR A 341 2.53 29.34 8.10
N LYS A 342 3.23 28.54 7.29
CA LYS A 342 2.77 27.21 6.89
C LYS A 342 2.58 26.31 8.10
N HIS A 343 3.55 26.25 9.02
CA HIS A 343 3.48 25.44 10.23
C HIS A 343 2.30 25.84 11.13
N ALA A 344 2.08 27.13 11.37
CA ALA A 344 0.92 27.58 12.17
C ALA A 344 -0.42 27.24 11.50
N SER A 345 -0.49 27.38 10.16
CA SER A 345 -1.69 27.00 9.40
C SER A 345 -1.97 25.50 9.46
N GLU A 346 -0.94 24.67 9.34
CA GLU A 346 -1.02 23.21 9.49
C GLU A 346 -1.52 22.82 10.87
N LEU A 347 -0.98 23.43 11.93
CA LEU A 347 -1.36 23.13 13.31
C LEU A 347 -2.79 23.58 13.63
N ALA A 348 -3.23 24.73 13.11
CA ALA A 348 -4.62 25.18 13.19
C ALA A 348 -5.58 24.24 12.43
N GLY A 349 -5.16 23.77 11.25
CA GLY A 349 -5.86 22.77 10.46
C GLY A 349 -6.01 21.44 11.22
N GLU A 350 -4.92 20.95 11.82
CA GLU A 350 -4.91 19.75 12.64
C GLU A 350 -5.83 19.90 13.85
N LEU A 351 -5.72 20.99 14.61
CA LEU A 351 -6.61 21.27 15.75
C LEU A 351 -8.09 21.18 15.36
N ARG A 352 -8.47 21.81 14.24
CA ARG A 352 -9.86 21.80 13.76
C ARG A 352 -10.33 20.39 13.43
N ILE A 353 -9.50 19.59 12.78
CA ILE A 353 -9.83 18.20 12.42
C ILE A 353 -9.97 17.35 13.70
N ARG A 354 -9.00 17.46 14.61
CA ARG A 354 -8.93 16.73 15.88
C ARG A 354 -10.11 17.03 16.80
N LYS A 355 -10.44 18.32 16.98
CA LYS A 355 -11.59 18.73 17.79
C LYS A 355 -12.88 18.11 17.26
N ARG A 356 -13.09 18.14 15.94
CA ARG A 356 -14.28 17.53 15.31
C ARG A 356 -14.34 16.02 15.52
N LEU A 357 -13.20 15.33 15.45
CA LEU A 357 -13.12 13.89 15.69
C LEU A 357 -13.52 13.53 17.12
N VAL A 358 -12.94 14.23 18.10
CA VAL A 358 -13.24 14.03 19.52
C VAL A 358 -14.71 14.36 19.81
N ASP A 359 -15.22 15.48 19.30
CA ASP A 359 -16.63 15.86 19.44
C ASP A 359 -17.58 14.78 18.85
N LEU A 360 -17.20 14.11 17.75
CA LEU A 360 -17.99 13.01 17.16
C LEU A 360 -18.00 11.77 18.07
N LEU A 361 -16.84 11.36 18.57
CA LEU A 361 -16.71 10.16 19.41
C LEU A 361 -17.35 10.36 20.79
N ILE A 362 -17.27 11.56 21.38
CA ILE A 362 -17.97 11.87 22.66
C ILE A 362 -19.48 11.88 22.47
N LYS A 363 -19.98 12.43 21.36
CA LYS A 363 -21.41 12.41 21.04
C LYS A 363 -21.93 10.99 20.80
N GLY A 364 -21.09 10.13 20.24
CA GLY A 364 -21.43 8.73 19.93
C GLY A 364 -22.45 8.59 18.80
N SER A 365 -23.07 7.40 18.71
CA SER A 365 -24.16 7.11 17.78
C SER A 365 -25.51 7.54 18.36
N LYS A 366 -26.51 7.80 17.50
CA LYS A 366 -27.89 8.01 17.97
C LYS A 366 -28.46 6.70 18.55
N ALA A 367 -29.59 6.81 19.26
CA ALA A 367 -30.22 5.71 19.97
C ALA A 367 -30.39 4.46 19.07
N PRO A 368 -30.00 3.28 19.59
CA PRO A 368 -29.88 2.06 18.79
C PRO A 368 -31.23 1.54 18.31
N LYS A 369 -31.27 1.01 17.08
CA LYS A 369 -32.32 0.08 16.65
C LYS A 369 -31.73 -1.34 16.70
N PRO A 370 -32.41 -2.33 17.28
CA PRO A 370 -32.00 -3.73 17.11
C PRO A 370 -31.98 -4.06 15.61
N ASP A 371 -31.11 -4.99 15.19
CA ASP A 371 -31.16 -5.49 13.82
C ASP A 371 -32.50 -6.21 13.57
N ALA A 372 -32.79 -6.55 12.31
CA ALA A 372 -34.05 -7.20 11.93
C ALA A 372 -34.31 -8.55 12.64
N ALA A 373 -33.28 -9.12 13.29
CA ALA A 373 -33.33 -10.37 14.05
C ALA A 373 -33.23 -10.19 15.57
N GLY A 374 -33.17 -8.94 16.07
CA GLY A 374 -33.04 -8.63 17.50
C GLY A 374 -31.62 -8.72 18.05
N HIS A 375 -30.61 -9.01 17.23
CA HIS A 375 -29.22 -9.03 17.66
C HIS A 375 -28.65 -7.61 17.72
N ARG A 376 -27.73 -7.39 18.66
CA ARG A 376 -27.01 -6.13 18.79
C ARG A 376 -25.53 -6.38 18.54
N LYS A 377 -25.03 -5.79 17.46
CA LYS A 377 -23.60 -5.73 17.21
C LYS A 377 -23.05 -4.42 17.74
N SER A 378 -21.78 -4.40 18.08
CA SER A 378 -21.16 -3.19 18.61
C SER A 378 -19.69 -3.07 18.33
N TRP A 379 -19.17 -1.85 18.44
CA TRP A 379 -17.74 -1.59 18.43
C TRP A 379 -17.36 -0.57 19.49
N SER A 380 -16.13 -0.65 19.98
CA SER A 380 -15.60 0.25 21.00
C SER A 380 -14.24 0.81 20.59
N LEU A 381 -13.86 1.94 21.21
CA LEU A 381 -12.51 2.47 21.15
C LEU A 381 -11.91 2.45 22.56
N GLU A 382 -10.85 1.67 22.74
CA GLU A 382 -10.15 1.52 24.01
C GLU A 382 -8.79 2.22 23.95
N PRO A 383 -8.66 3.47 24.44
CA PRO A 383 -7.40 4.17 24.48
C PRO A 383 -6.49 3.66 25.59
N PHE A 384 -5.23 4.12 25.57
CA PHE A 384 -4.26 3.90 26.64
C PHE A 384 -3.92 2.43 26.97
N ARG A 385 -3.95 1.55 25.96
CA ARG A 385 -3.57 0.14 26.10
C ARG A 385 -2.53 -0.29 25.05
N ALA A 386 -1.42 -0.85 25.50
CA ALA A 386 -0.41 -1.47 24.63
C ALA A 386 -0.41 -2.99 24.85
N PRO A 387 -0.36 -3.81 23.78
CA PRO A 387 -0.33 -5.27 23.95
C PRO A 387 0.96 -5.70 24.64
N GLU A 388 0.82 -6.48 25.71
CA GLU A 388 1.95 -7.08 26.43
C GLU A 388 2.12 -8.55 26.05
N ALA A 389 1.03 -9.32 26.04
CA ALA A 389 1.02 -10.72 25.63
C ALA A 389 -0.37 -11.13 25.11
N ILE A 390 -0.40 -11.97 24.08
CA ILE A 390 -1.59 -12.69 23.64
C ILE A 390 -1.57 -14.06 24.33
N LEU A 391 -2.65 -14.39 25.02
CA LEU A 391 -2.73 -15.58 25.87
C LEU A 391 -3.67 -16.61 25.24
N PRO A 392 -3.32 -17.92 25.31
CA PRO A 392 -4.15 -18.98 24.76
C PRO A 392 -5.45 -19.12 25.54
N SER A 393 -6.50 -19.61 24.88
CA SER A 393 -7.74 -19.99 25.52
C SER A 393 -7.52 -21.13 26.52
N THR A 394 -8.16 -21.03 27.68
CA THR A 394 -8.17 -22.07 28.70
C THR A 394 -9.19 -23.18 28.40
N SER A 395 -10.12 -22.94 27.46
CA SER A 395 -11.04 -23.95 26.99
C SER A 395 -10.32 -24.89 26.02
N SER A 396 -10.12 -26.13 26.45
CA SER A 396 -9.68 -27.23 25.59
C SER A 396 -10.80 -27.63 24.63
N ALA A 397 -11.17 -26.74 23.70
CA ALA A 397 -12.07 -27.08 22.61
C ALA A 397 -11.30 -27.92 21.58
N SER A 398 -11.18 -29.22 21.87
CA SER A 398 -10.95 -30.28 20.90
C SER A 398 -12.18 -30.45 20.00
N GLY A 399 -12.61 -29.35 19.37
CA GLY A 399 -13.64 -29.38 18.34
C GLY A 399 -13.06 -30.05 17.09
N GLU A 400 -13.74 -31.09 16.61
CA GLU A 400 -13.50 -31.71 15.30
C GLU A 400 -13.49 -30.60 14.24
N GLY A 401 -12.27 -30.22 13.80
CA GLY A 401 -12.06 -29.04 12.96
C GLY A 401 -10.75 -28.30 13.23
N SER A 402 -10.06 -28.54 14.36
CA SER A 402 -8.68 -28.06 14.56
C SER A 402 -7.76 -28.71 13.53
N THR A 403 -7.52 -28.01 12.44
CA THR A 403 -6.71 -28.52 11.34
C THR A 403 -5.21 -28.61 11.69
N HIS A 404 -4.76 -28.06 12.83
CA HIS A 404 -3.32 -27.84 13.05
C HIS A 404 -2.79 -27.98 14.50
N GLY A 405 -3.58 -28.42 15.49
CA GLY A 405 -3.05 -28.65 16.86
C GLY A 405 -2.50 -27.39 17.57
N ARG A 406 -2.74 -26.18 17.03
CA ARG A 406 -2.38 -24.91 17.65
C ARG A 406 -3.46 -24.48 18.64
N GLY A 407 -3.05 -23.93 19.79
CA GLY A 407 -3.97 -23.24 20.68
C GLY A 407 -4.51 -21.97 20.04
N TYR A 408 -5.77 -21.64 20.32
CA TYR A 408 -6.40 -20.37 19.90
C TYR A 408 -6.18 -19.30 20.96
N VAL A 409 -6.21 -18.02 20.54
CA VAL A 409 -6.29 -16.92 21.50
C VAL A 409 -7.57 -17.01 22.34
N GLY A 410 -7.46 -16.65 23.62
CA GLY A 410 -8.59 -16.45 24.50
C GLY A 410 -8.57 -15.11 25.23
N GLN A 411 -7.38 -14.51 25.43
CA GLN A 411 -7.23 -13.23 26.13
C GLN A 411 -6.06 -12.42 25.58
N ILE A 412 -6.11 -11.10 25.78
CA ILE A 412 -4.94 -10.22 25.62
C ILE A 412 -4.66 -9.55 26.96
N ARG A 413 -3.40 -9.64 27.39
CA ARG A 413 -2.88 -8.81 28.48
C ARG A 413 -2.36 -7.50 27.91
N TRP A 414 -2.83 -6.40 28.47
CA TRP A 414 -2.44 -5.04 28.11
C TRP A 414 -1.61 -4.40 29.21
N SER A 415 -0.54 -3.73 28.81
CA SER A 415 0.10 -2.71 29.62
C SER A 415 -0.72 -1.42 29.53
N VAL A 416 -1.12 -0.87 30.67
CA VAL A 416 -1.83 0.41 30.74
C VAL A 416 -0.81 1.53 30.51
N THR A 417 -1.14 2.45 29.60
CA THR A 417 -0.27 3.59 29.26
C THR A 417 -0.86 4.91 29.76
N GLU A 418 -0.01 5.92 29.91
CA GLU A 418 -0.43 7.28 30.26
C GLU A 418 0.34 8.31 29.43
N PRO A 419 -0.21 9.52 29.20
CA PRO A 419 0.51 10.59 28.52
C PRO A 419 1.79 10.96 29.28
N VAL A 420 2.89 11.19 28.56
CA VAL A 420 4.09 11.76 29.18
C VAL A 420 3.82 13.24 29.47
N PRO A 421 3.94 13.71 30.72
CA PRO A 421 3.79 15.13 31.04
C PRO A 421 4.81 15.95 30.24
N SER A 422 4.35 17.03 29.60
CA SER A 422 5.26 18.04 29.10
C SER A 422 5.87 18.73 30.31
N SER A 423 7.13 18.45 30.64
CA SER A 423 7.81 19.07 31.77
C SER A 423 7.69 20.60 31.68
N SER A 424 6.92 21.19 32.59
CA SER A 424 7.09 22.58 32.99
C SER A 424 8.50 22.73 33.57
N ASN A 425 9.28 23.69 33.07
CA ASN A 425 10.51 24.23 33.66
C ASN A 425 11.10 23.43 34.84
N SER A 426 11.95 22.44 34.57
CA SER A 426 12.93 21.99 35.56
C SER A 426 14.29 22.52 35.13
N SER A 427 14.78 23.44 35.96
CA SER A 427 16.12 24.02 36.03
C SER A 427 17.26 23.15 35.50
N ALA A 428 18.23 23.83 34.89
CA ALA A 428 19.58 23.37 34.66
C ALA A 428 20.21 22.83 35.96
N ASP A 429 20.16 21.52 36.17
CA ASP A 429 21.15 20.75 36.94
C ASP A 429 20.76 19.27 36.88
N ALA A 430 21.15 18.61 35.79
CA ALA A 430 21.31 17.17 35.78
C ALA A 430 22.54 16.86 34.93
N SER A 431 23.63 16.46 35.60
CA SER A 431 24.88 16.06 34.97
C SER A 431 24.63 14.93 33.94
N PRO A 432 25.34 14.91 32.80
CA PRO A 432 25.14 13.88 31.79
C PRO A 432 25.57 12.53 32.38
N SER A 433 24.60 11.64 32.61
CA SER A 433 24.91 10.23 32.84
C SER A 433 25.54 9.64 31.57
N PRO A 434 26.57 8.78 31.70
CA PRO A 434 27.37 8.33 30.58
C PRO A 434 26.51 7.53 29.60
N ALA A 435 26.78 7.75 28.31
CA ALA A 435 26.15 7.03 27.21
C ALA A 435 26.26 5.52 27.43
N PRO A 436 25.17 4.73 27.26
CA PRO A 436 25.28 3.29 27.26
C PRO A 436 26.14 2.86 26.06
N THR A 437 27.31 2.33 26.37
CA THR A 437 28.25 1.70 25.45
C THR A 437 27.74 0.32 25.05
N SER A 438 26.78 0.24 24.12
CA SER A 438 26.61 -0.90 23.19
C SER A 438 25.45 -0.66 22.21
N PRO A 439 25.58 -1.08 20.94
CA PRO A 439 24.57 -0.84 19.91
C PRO A 439 23.55 -1.98 19.92
N LEU A 440 22.29 -1.73 20.33
CA LEU A 440 21.12 -2.55 19.97
C LEU A 440 19.83 -1.97 20.61
N GLN A 441 18.76 -1.94 19.82
CA GLN A 441 17.34 -1.82 20.22
C GLN A 441 16.79 -0.44 20.64
N THR A 442 16.01 0.17 19.75
CA THR A 442 14.91 1.11 20.11
C THR A 442 13.56 0.39 19.93
N PRO A 443 12.51 0.71 20.72
CA PRO A 443 11.20 0.09 20.55
C PRO A 443 10.53 0.64 19.29
N THR A 444 10.39 -0.18 18.25
CA THR A 444 9.66 0.19 17.02
C THR A 444 8.18 -0.10 17.17
N TRP A 445 7.42 0.90 17.60
CA TRP A 445 5.96 0.93 17.45
C TRP A 445 5.53 2.36 17.13
N GLY A 446 4.80 2.54 16.01
CA GLY A 446 4.21 3.79 15.52
C GLY A 446 5.12 5.02 15.56
N GLY A 447 6.00 5.17 14.57
CA GLY A 447 6.71 6.42 14.32
C GLY A 447 6.20 7.07 13.04
N GLY A 448 5.67 8.28 13.15
CA GLY A 448 5.91 9.27 12.11
C GLY A 448 7.41 9.57 12.03
N SER A 449 7.86 10.24 10.96
CA SER A 449 9.26 10.65 10.78
C SER A 449 9.86 11.21 12.07
N PRO A 450 11.14 10.93 12.39
CA PRO A 450 11.77 11.54 13.55
C PRO A 450 12.08 13.01 13.24
N PRO A 451 11.66 13.98 14.08
CA PRO A 451 12.32 15.28 14.12
C PRO A 451 13.50 15.21 15.09
N GLN A 452 14.54 15.97 14.78
CA GLN A 452 15.71 16.19 15.62
C GLN A 452 15.30 16.85 16.95
N THR A 453 15.82 16.30 18.06
CA THR A 453 16.10 16.89 19.39
C THR A 453 15.07 17.81 20.12
N THR A 454 14.76 17.39 21.36
CA THR A 454 14.51 18.19 22.60
C THR A 454 13.15 18.86 22.90
N GLU A 455 11.99 18.27 22.57
CA GLU A 455 10.73 18.59 23.28
C GLU A 455 9.89 17.33 23.57
N PRO A 456 9.14 17.28 24.70
CA PRO A 456 8.18 16.21 24.96
C PRO A 456 7.10 16.19 23.88
N GLN A 457 7.19 15.20 23.00
CA GLN A 457 6.36 15.07 21.81
C GLN A 457 4.88 14.89 22.18
N TRP A 458 4.03 15.77 21.63
CA TRP A 458 2.59 15.65 21.65
C TRP A 458 2.13 14.20 21.36
N GLY A 459 1.40 13.60 22.30
CA GLY A 459 0.91 12.23 22.16
C GLY A 459 1.91 11.12 22.49
N SER A 460 3.07 11.44 23.08
CA SER A 460 3.94 10.44 23.70
C SER A 460 3.27 9.83 24.92
N VAL A 461 3.44 8.52 25.09
CA VAL A 461 2.87 7.76 26.20
C VAL A 461 3.94 6.87 26.84
N ARG A 462 3.81 6.61 28.14
CA ARG A 462 4.66 5.66 28.89
C ARG A 462 3.80 4.59 29.57
N PRO A 463 4.32 3.37 29.80
CA PRO A 463 3.66 2.38 30.64
C PRO A 463 3.52 2.89 32.07
N THR A 464 2.40 2.58 32.72
CA THR A 464 2.18 2.88 34.16
C THR A 464 2.74 1.81 35.07
N GLY A 465 3.07 0.63 34.53
CA GLY A 465 3.40 -0.58 35.28
C GLY A 465 2.18 -1.44 35.63
N ASN A 466 0.96 -0.90 35.48
CA ASN A 466 -0.28 -1.65 35.68
C ASN A 466 -0.62 -2.45 34.41
N THR A 467 -1.25 -3.61 34.63
CA THR A 467 -1.73 -4.47 33.55
C THR A 467 -3.22 -4.70 33.68
N THR A 468 -3.86 -4.97 32.54
CA THR A 468 -5.28 -5.33 32.45
C THR A 468 -5.42 -6.47 31.46
N THR A 469 -6.50 -7.24 31.54
CA THR A 469 -6.75 -8.34 30.60
C THR A 469 -8.13 -8.17 29.99
N THR A 470 -8.24 -8.46 28.70
CA THR A 470 -9.51 -8.49 27.97
C THR A 470 -9.66 -9.87 27.35
N ASP A 471 -10.81 -10.52 27.61
CA ASP A 471 -11.19 -11.75 26.90
C ASP A 471 -11.42 -11.43 25.42
N THR A 472 -10.96 -12.27 24.51
CA THR A 472 -11.18 -12.09 23.07
C THR A 472 -11.00 -13.41 22.32
N ASP A 473 -11.80 -13.63 21.29
CA ASP A 473 -11.75 -14.85 20.49
C ASP A 473 -10.75 -14.76 19.34
N SER A 474 -10.37 -13.55 18.94
CA SER A 474 -9.47 -13.31 17.81
C SER A 474 -8.84 -11.92 17.89
N VAL A 475 -7.65 -11.79 17.29
CA VAL A 475 -6.86 -10.55 17.27
C VAL A 475 -6.52 -10.19 15.83
N VAL A 476 -6.86 -8.96 15.43
CA VAL A 476 -6.38 -8.39 14.17
C VAL A 476 -5.47 -7.21 14.48
N TYR A 477 -4.20 -7.24 14.08
CA TYR A 477 -3.30 -6.10 14.31
C TYR A 477 -3.15 -5.22 13.07
N SER A 478 -3.52 -3.94 13.21
CA SER A 478 -3.52 -2.90 12.19
C SER A 478 -2.52 -1.79 12.53
N LEU A 479 -1.22 -2.15 12.50
CA LEU A 479 -0.12 -1.30 12.99
C LEU A 479 0.54 -0.45 11.92
N GLY A 480 -0.07 -0.45 10.73
CA GLY A 480 0.51 0.11 9.52
C GLY A 480 1.39 -0.89 8.78
N TYR A 481 1.80 -0.45 7.60
CA TYR A 481 2.60 -1.24 6.68
C TYR A 481 4.08 -0.86 6.78
N VAL A 482 4.92 -1.59 6.07
CA VAL A 482 6.35 -1.31 5.93
C VAL A 482 6.80 -1.70 4.53
N GLY A 483 7.65 -0.87 3.92
CA GLY A 483 8.30 -1.21 2.66
C GLY A 483 9.35 -2.29 2.85
N ALA A 484 9.87 -2.79 1.73
CA ALA A 484 11.02 -3.68 1.68
C ALA A 484 11.94 -3.24 0.54
N PRO A 485 13.24 -3.57 0.58
CA PRO A 485 14.09 -3.43 -0.60
C PRO A 485 13.56 -4.30 -1.75
N LEU A 486 14.03 -4.06 -2.97
CA LEU A 486 13.69 -4.92 -4.10
C LEU A 486 14.03 -6.39 -3.77
N PRO A 487 13.15 -7.34 -4.10
CA PRO A 487 13.36 -8.74 -3.76
C PRO A 487 14.61 -9.28 -4.45
N LEU A 488 15.28 -10.22 -3.78
CA LEU A 488 16.31 -11.04 -4.43
C LEU A 488 15.65 -12.03 -5.40
N PRO A 489 16.34 -12.45 -6.48
CA PRO A 489 15.84 -13.47 -7.40
C PRO A 489 15.45 -14.77 -6.70
N SER A 490 14.38 -15.41 -7.17
CA SER A 490 13.84 -16.66 -6.63
C SER A 490 14.85 -17.82 -6.56
N SER A 491 15.83 -17.85 -7.47
CA SER A 491 16.91 -18.85 -7.51
C SER A 491 17.95 -18.72 -6.38
N SER A 492 17.82 -17.71 -5.51
CA SER A 492 18.69 -17.54 -4.36
C SER A 492 18.32 -18.51 -3.21
N SER A 493 18.97 -19.68 -3.15
CA SER A 493 19.04 -20.52 -1.94
C SER A 493 19.37 -19.70 -0.68
N GLU A 494 18.99 -20.15 0.52
CA GLU A 494 19.38 -19.49 1.78
C GLU A 494 20.89 -19.27 1.91
N ALA A 495 21.71 -20.20 1.37
CA ALA A 495 23.17 -20.05 1.28
C ALA A 495 23.61 -18.94 0.31
N SER A 496 22.88 -18.71 -0.78
CA SER A 496 23.15 -17.61 -1.73
C SER A 496 22.52 -16.27 -1.36
N LYS A 497 21.56 -16.23 -0.42
CA LYS A 497 21.13 -14.98 0.24
C LYS A 497 22.25 -14.42 1.15
N GLN A 498 23.25 -15.25 1.49
CA GLN A 498 24.50 -14.84 2.12
C GLN A 498 25.63 -14.58 1.10
N ASN A 499 25.39 -14.74 -0.20
CA ASN A 499 26.38 -14.38 -1.23
C ASN A 499 26.49 -12.86 -1.32
N THR A 500 27.72 -12.35 -1.16
CA THR A 500 28.02 -10.92 -1.17
C THR A 500 27.47 -10.22 -2.41
N SER A 501 27.55 -10.81 -3.59
CA SER A 501 27.14 -10.15 -4.85
C SER A 501 25.63 -9.88 -4.95
N SER A 502 24.78 -10.82 -4.51
CA SER A 502 23.32 -10.64 -4.52
C SER A 502 22.89 -9.57 -3.53
N GLN A 503 23.55 -9.53 -2.37
CA GLN A 503 23.32 -8.49 -1.38
C GLN A 503 23.82 -7.12 -1.88
N THR A 504 24.96 -7.06 -2.57
CA THR A 504 25.46 -5.83 -3.21
C THR A 504 24.45 -5.30 -4.23
N TRP A 505 23.90 -6.16 -5.08
CA TRP A 505 22.82 -5.78 -6.02
C TRP A 505 21.57 -5.25 -5.32
N GLN A 506 21.18 -5.80 -4.17
CA GLN A 506 20.06 -5.27 -3.39
C GLN A 506 20.39 -3.92 -2.74
N ASN A 507 21.62 -3.75 -2.29
CA ASN A 507 22.09 -2.55 -1.59
C ASN A 507 22.38 -1.38 -2.53
N ILE A 508 22.53 -1.61 -3.85
CA ILE A 508 22.80 -0.55 -4.83
C ILE A 508 21.74 0.57 -4.77
N ILE A 509 20.49 0.23 -4.40
CA ILE A 509 19.44 1.19 -4.06
C ILE A 509 19.36 1.29 -2.54
N PRO A 510 19.79 2.42 -1.93
CA PRO A 510 19.84 2.52 -0.48
C PRO A 510 18.46 2.44 0.18
N PHE A 511 18.35 1.62 1.23
CA PHE A 511 17.11 1.41 1.97
C PHE A 511 17.27 1.78 3.46
N ASP A 512 16.29 2.49 4.02
CA ASP A 512 16.18 2.72 5.46
C ASP A 512 15.33 1.62 6.08
N HIS A 513 15.99 0.60 6.66
CA HIS A 513 15.30 -0.52 7.29
C HIS A 513 14.46 -0.14 8.52
N ARG A 514 14.81 0.96 9.20
CA ARG A 514 14.08 1.42 10.40
C ARG A 514 12.75 2.06 10.01
N ARG A 515 12.76 2.91 8.98
CA ARG A 515 11.56 3.57 8.45
C ARG A 515 10.79 2.65 7.50
N GLY A 516 11.49 1.74 6.83
CA GLY A 516 10.95 0.84 5.81
C GLY A 516 10.66 1.57 4.51
N VAL A 517 11.60 2.41 4.06
CA VAL A 517 11.48 3.26 2.86
C VAL A 517 12.80 3.28 2.10
N ILE A 518 12.75 3.59 0.81
CA ILE A 518 13.94 3.90 0.02
C ILE A 518 14.49 5.25 0.50
N LYS A 519 15.80 5.32 0.76
CA LYS A 519 16.42 6.59 1.16
C LYS A 519 16.37 7.54 -0.03
N ASN A 520 15.86 8.75 0.21
CA ASN A 520 15.68 9.74 -0.84
C ASN A 520 15.68 11.15 -0.26
N GLU A 521 15.99 12.12 -1.12
CA GLU A 521 15.81 13.54 -0.88
C GLU A 521 14.76 14.08 -1.85
N LYS A 522 13.59 14.46 -1.32
CA LYS A 522 12.45 14.97 -2.11
C LYS A 522 12.10 14.07 -3.31
N GLY A 523 12.17 12.75 -3.11
CA GLY A 523 11.90 11.76 -4.14
C GLY A 523 13.11 11.39 -5.02
N THR A 524 14.26 12.05 -4.92
CA THR A 524 15.48 11.63 -5.63
C THR A 524 16.25 10.58 -4.85
N VAL A 525 16.67 9.51 -5.53
CA VAL A 525 17.42 8.40 -4.93
C VAL A 525 18.84 8.45 -5.48
N GLU A 526 19.82 8.54 -4.59
CA GLU A 526 21.23 8.42 -4.93
C GLU A 526 21.63 6.94 -4.91
N TRP A 527 22.44 6.53 -5.87
CA TRP A 527 22.99 5.19 -5.89
C TRP A 527 24.01 5.00 -4.76
N ASP A 528 24.12 3.77 -4.25
CA ASP A 528 25.18 3.44 -3.30
C ASP A 528 26.54 3.31 -4.03
N SER A 529 27.45 4.27 -3.80
CA SER A 529 28.74 4.32 -4.49
C SER A 529 29.64 3.12 -4.17
N GLU A 530 29.53 2.54 -2.97
CA GLU A 530 30.30 1.35 -2.60
C GLU A 530 29.80 0.13 -3.37
N ALA A 531 28.47 -0.05 -3.46
CA ALA A 531 27.86 -1.11 -4.24
C ALA A 531 28.17 -0.96 -5.75
N ILE A 532 28.15 0.26 -6.29
CA ILE A 532 28.56 0.54 -7.68
C ILE A 532 29.99 0.05 -7.92
N ALA A 533 30.94 0.42 -7.05
CA ALA A 533 32.34 0.04 -7.18
C ALA A 533 32.53 -1.48 -7.09
N GLN A 534 31.85 -2.14 -6.14
CA GLN A 534 31.88 -3.60 -5.99
C GLN A 534 31.31 -4.34 -7.20
N LEU A 535 30.30 -3.77 -7.88
CA LEU A 535 29.69 -4.34 -9.08
C LEU A 535 30.43 -3.97 -10.38
N GLY A 536 31.45 -3.10 -10.31
CA GLY A 536 32.18 -2.63 -11.49
C GLY A 536 31.32 -1.82 -12.47
N LEU A 537 30.31 -1.11 -11.96
CA LEU A 537 29.41 -0.29 -12.77
C LEU A 537 29.97 1.13 -12.95
N ASN A 538 29.71 1.74 -14.11
CA ASN A 538 30.04 3.14 -14.36
C ASN A 538 28.84 4.02 -13.96
N GLU A 539 29.01 4.83 -12.91
CA GLU A 539 27.96 5.71 -12.39
C GLU A 539 27.39 6.66 -13.46
N ASN A 540 28.22 7.12 -14.41
CA ASN A 540 27.79 8.02 -15.49
C ASN A 540 26.88 7.34 -16.53
N GLU A 541 26.80 6.01 -16.52
CA GLU A 541 25.94 5.22 -17.42
C GLU A 541 24.67 4.74 -16.72
N LEU A 542 24.54 4.97 -15.41
CA LEU A 542 23.36 4.58 -14.65
C LEU A 542 22.18 5.52 -14.93
N PRO A 543 20.94 5.02 -14.88
CA PRO A 543 19.77 5.90 -14.95
C PRO A 543 19.66 6.76 -13.69
N HIS A 544 18.98 7.90 -13.82
CA HIS A 544 18.54 8.66 -12.66
C HIS A 544 17.40 7.93 -11.96
N VAL A 545 17.48 7.78 -10.63
CA VAL A 545 16.47 7.06 -9.85
C VAL A 545 15.69 8.01 -8.97
N TYR A 546 14.40 7.76 -8.91
CA TYR A 546 13.45 8.48 -8.09
C TYR A 546 12.55 7.50 -7.36
N THR A 547 11.83 7.99 -6.36
CA THR A 547 10.84 7.22 -5.62
C THR A 547 9.63 8.11 -5.33
N THR A 548 8.45 7.50 -5.35
CA THR A 548 7.19 8.19 -5.00
C THR A 548 6.23 7.25 -4.29
N GLY A 549 5.27 7.81 -3.56
CA GLY A 549 4.30 7.07 -2.78
C GLY A 549 4.90 6.46 -1.53
N TRP A 550 4.27 5.38 -1.06
CA TRP A 550 4.57 4.82 0.26
C TRP A 550 5.97 4.24 0.40
N ILE A 551 6.59 3.79 -0.69
CA ILE A 551 7.96 3.29 -0.64
C ILE A 551 8.99 4.42 -0.44
N GLY A 552 8.68 5.65 -0.83
CA GLY A 552 9.55 6.82 -0.61
C GLY A 552 9.27 7.57 0.68
N ARG A 553 7.98 7.71 1.06
CA ARG A 553 7.57 8.54 2.21
C ARG A 553 7.18 7.76 3.46
N GLY A 554 6.93 6.47 3.31
CA GLY A 554 6.31 5.62 4.33
C GLY A 554 4.80 5.50 4.12
N PRO A 555 4.16 4.50 4.73
CA PRO A 555 2.76 4.15 4.47
C PRO A 555 1.79 4.98 5.30
N VAL A 556 1.82 6.29 5.07
CA VAL A 556 0.92 7.28 5.67
C VAL A 556 0.35 8.15 4.56
N GLY A 557 -0.93 8.49 4.67
CA GLY A 557 -1.64 9.37 3.73
C GLY A 557 -2.70 8.66 2.90
N VAL A 558 -3.59 9.47 2.33
CA VAL A 558 -4.69 9.05 1.44
C VAL A 558 -4.26 9.19 -0.03
N ILE A 559 -5.06 8.65 -0.96
CA ILE A 559 -4.77 8.69 -2.41
C ILE A 559 -4.44 10.11 -2.90
N ALA A 560 -5.15 11.13 -2.42
CA ALA A 560 -4.89 12.52 -2.78
C ALA A 560 -3.48 12.99 -2.38
N THR A 561 -3.00 12.64 -1.18
CA THR A 561 -1.63 12.98 -0.77
C THR A 561 -0.57 12.21 -1.56
N THR A 562 -0.91 11.02 -2.06
CA THR A 562 -0.05 10.22 -2.95
C THR A 562 0.03 10.84 -4.35
N MET A 563 -1.05 11.46 -4.83
CA MET A 563 -1.07 12.18 -6.11
C MET A 563 -0.07 13.35 -6.12
N TYR A 564 -0.15 14.25 -5.14
CA TYR A 564 0.72 15.43 -5.10
C TYR A 564 2.20 15.06 -5.02
N ASP A 565 2.53 14.06 -4.21
CA ASP A 565 3.90 13.52 -4.10
C ASP A 565 4.42 12.93 -5.41
N ALA A 566 3.57 12.23 -6.17
CA ALA A 566 3.94 11.74 -7.50
C ALA A 566 4.15 12.88 -8.51
N TYR A 567 3.33 13.92 -8.44
CA TYR A 567 3.50 15.10 -9.30
C TYR A 567 4.77 15.86 -8.97
N ASP A 568 5.04 16.11 -7.69
CA ASP A 568 6.26 16.79 -7.24
C ASP A 568 7.52 16.01 -7.66
N THR A 569 7.48 14.67 -7.55
CA THR A 569 8.60 13.80 -7.98
C THR A 569 8.86 13.92 -9.48
N VAL A 570 7.81 13.91 -10.31
CA VAL A 570 7.95 14.03 -11.77
C VAL A 570 8.38 15.43 -12.18
N ASP A 571 7.85 16.48 -11.55
CA ASP A 571 8.26 17.86 -11.83
C ASP A 571 9.74 18.09 -11.48
N LEU A 572 10.21 17.50 -10.38
CA LEU A 572 11.64 17.46 -10.04
C LEU A 572 12.46 16.69 -11.08
N MET A 573 11.98 15.53 -11.54
CA MET A 573 12.64 14.74 -12.57
C MET A 573 12.79 15.55 -13.87
N LEU A 574 11.71 16.18 -14.35
CA LEU A 574 11.70 16.93 -15.60
C LEU A 574 12.56 18.21 -15.54
N SER A 575 12.54 18.91 -14.40
CA SER A 575 13.38 20.10 -14.20
C SER A 575 14.88 19.75 -14.18
N ARG A 576 15.25 18.60 -13.59
CA ARG A 576 16.64 18.09 -13.61
C ARG A 576 17.06 17.63 -15.00
N ALA A 577 16.21 16.89 -15.70
CA ALA A 577 16.50 16.44 -17.07
C ALA A 577 16.73 17.61 -18.04
N SER A 578 16.01 18.73 -17.86
CA SER A 578 16.21 19.96 -18.65
C SER A 578 17.55 20.64 -18.40
N SER A 579 18.16 20.41 -17.23
CA SER A 579 19.43 21.03 -16.82
C SER A 579 20.64 20.10 -16.97
N ALA A 580 20.41 18.79 -17.05
CA ALA A 580 21.45 17.77 -17.09
C ALA A 580 21.95 17.53 -18.52
N LYS A 581 23.28 17.48 -18.69
CA LYS A 581 23.92 16.88 -19.88
C LYS A 581 23.83 15.36 -19.74
N THR A 582 22.66 14.78 -19.99
CA THR A 582 22.52 13.32 -19.91
C THR A 582 23.35 12.69 -21.05
N SER A 583 24.37 11.89 -20.72
CA SER A 583 25.24 11.24 -21.71
C SER A 583 24.76 9.85 -22.12
N LYS A 584 23.82 9.27 -21.34
CA LYS A 584 23.38 7.90 -21.51
C LYS A 584 22.58 7.74 -22.81
N LYS A 585 23.19 7.08 -23.78
CA LYS A 585 22.52 6.61 -24.99
C LYS A 585 21.82 5.28 -24.69
N VAL A 586 20.52 5.23 -24.94
CA VAL A 586 19.74 3.99 -24.87
C VAL A 586 19.66 3.40 -26.28
N PRO A 587 19.80 2.07 -26.46
CA PRO A 587 19.80 1.43 -27.78
C PRO A 587 18.53 1.68 -28.61
N ASP A 588 17.36 1.59 -27.97
CA ASP A 588 16.05 1.90 -28.56
C ASP A 588 15.26 2.81 -27.61
N PRO A 589 14.80 4.01 -28.05
CA PRO A 589 14.10 4.96 -27.20
C PRO A 589 12.68 4.53 -26.78
N THR A 590 12.14 3.46 -27.37
CA THR A 590 10.76 3.00 -27.15
C THR A 590 10.62 1.52 -26.80
N ALA A 591 11.55 0.65 -27.19
CA ALA A 591 11.42 -0.79 -26.92
C ALA A 591 11.68 -1.15 -25.44
N PRO A 592 10.96 -2.12 -24.84
CA PRO A 592 11.28 -2.62 -23.50
C PRO A 592 12.56 -3.47 -23.50
N PRO A 593 13.09 -3.88 -22.33
CA PRO A 593 14.23 -4.81 -22.27
C PRO A 593 14.01 -6.09 -23.09
N ALA A 594 15.10 -6.66 -23.62
CA ALA A 594 15.05 -7.85 -24.46
C ALA A 594 14.29 -9.01 -23.81
N LEU A 595 14.49 -9.24 -22.51
CA LEU A 595 13.77 -10.28 -21.76
C LEU A 595 12.24 -10.14 -21.85
N ILE A 596 11.72 -8.91 -21.86
CA ILE A 596 10.29 -8.65 -22.03
C ILE A 596 9.87 -8.90 -23.47
N GLN A 597 10.67 -8.46 -24.45
CA GLN A 597 10.39 -8.71 -25.86
C GLN A 597 10.36 -10.21 -26.17
N ASP A 598 11.30 -10.98 -25.64
CA ASP A 598 11.41 -12.42 -25.82
C ASP A 598 10.22 -13.15 -25.17
N ALA A 599 9.81 -12.74 -23.96
CA ALA A 599 8.62 -13.29 -23.31
C ALA A 599 7.34 -13.00 -24.13
N LEU A 600 7.17 -11.76 -24.58
CA LEU A 600 6.06 -11.39 -25.47
C LEU A 600 6.11 -12.17 -26.79
N PHE A 601 7.29 -12.36 -27.38
CA PHE A 601 7.47 -13.10 -28.64
C PHE A 601 7.12 -14.59 -28.48
N ALA A 602 7.61 -15.22 -27.42
CA ALA A 602 7.36 -16.62 -27.10
C ALA A 602 5.88 -16.93 -26.91
N GLU A 603 5.12 -15.96 -26.40
CA GLU A 603 3.69 -16.11 -26.12
C GLU A 603 2.79 -15.73 -27.29
N ARG A 604 3.17 -14.72 -28.09
CA ARG A 604 2.20 -13.94 -28.86
C ARG A 604 2.31 -14.06 -30.37
N ILE A 605 3.40 -14.59 -30.93
CA ILE A 605 3.48 -14.71 -32.39
C ILE A 605 2.46 -15.72 -32.89
N GLY A 606 1.50 -15.22 -33.69
CA GLY A 606 0.47 -16.02 -34.35
C GLY A 606 -0.87 -16.06 -33.62
N GLN A 607 -1.01 -15.46 -32.43
CA GLN A 607 -2.29 -15.44 -31.71
C GLN A 607 -3.17 -14.26 -32.12
N SER A 608 -4.38 -14.57 -32.57
CA SER A 608 -5.48 -13.63 -32.77
C SER A 608 -6.00 -13.04 -31.44
N PRO A 609 -6.63 -11.84 -31.44
CA PRO A 609 -7.30 -11.31 -30.25
C PRO A 609 -8.34 -12.26 -29.64
N SER A 610 -9.00 -13.07 -30.46
CA SER A 610 -9.94 -14.12 -30.03
C SER A 610 -9.26 -15.26 -29.28
N GLU A 611 -8.08 -15.70 -29.70
CA GLU A 611 -7.31 -16.74 -29.02
C GLU A 611 -6.79 -16.24 -27.66
N ARG A 612 -6.32 -14.98 -27.60
CA ARG A 612 -5.94 -14.33 -26.33
C ARG A 612 -7.12 -14.25 -25.37
N ARG A 613 -8.29 -13.82 -25.86
CA ARG A 613 -9.52 -13.78 -25.06
C ARG A 613 -9.94 -15.16 -24.55
N ALA A 614 -9.72 -16.21 -25.33
CA ALA A 614 -10.01 -17.58 -24.91
C ALA A 614 -9.03 -18.06 -23.82
N ALA A 615 -7.73 -17.75 -23.93
CA ALA A 615 -6.71 -18.12 -22.94
C ALA A 615 -6.89 -17.40 -21.59
N LEU A 616 -7.28 -16.13 -21.62
CA LEU A 616 -7.50 -15.31 -20.43
C LEU A 616 -8.90 -15.48 -19.83
N LYS A 617 -9.73 -16.36 -20.41
CA LYS A 617 -11.05 -16.65 -19.89
C LYS A 617 -10.92 -17.51 -18.61
N PRO A 618 -11.40 -17.04 -17.45
CA PRO A 618 -11.31 -17.83 -16.23
C PRO A 618 -12.06 -19.16 -16.34
N SER A 619 -11.47 -20.20 -15.77
CA SER A 619 -12.10 -21.51 -15.61
C SER A 619 -13.00 -21.52 -14.37
N ASN A 620 -13.97 -22.45 -14.31
CA ASN A 620 -14.97 -22.59 -13.23
C ASN A 620 -16.05 -21.49 -13.13
N ILE A 621 -16.76 -21.22 -14.23
CA ILE A 621 -18.03 -20.47 -14.20
C ILE A 621 -19.16 -21.38 -13.69
N SER A 622 -19.09 -21.84 -12.43
CA SER A 622 -20.27 -22.41 -11.79
C SER A 622 -21.11 -21.25 -11.25
N ARG A 623 -22.20 -20.93 -11.95
CA ARG A 623 -23.13 -19.82 -11.68
C ARG A 623 -23.81 -19.84 -10.29
N ALA A 624 -23.46 -20.76 -9.37
CA ALA A 624 -24.25 -21.00 -8.16
C ALA A 624 -23.48 -21.30 -6.84
N THR A 625 -22.16 -21.50 -6.81
CA THR A 625 -21.55 -22.27 -5.69
C THR A 625 -20.38 -21.66 -4.92
N GLY A 626 -19.98 -20.41 -5.15
CA GLY A 626 -18.81 -19.85 -4.45
C GLY A 626 -17.48 -20.50 -4.88
N ALA A 627 -17.38 -20.93 -6.14
CA ALA A 627 -16.12 -21.37 -6.73
C ALA A 627 -15.22 -20.16 -7.01
N GLU A 628 -13.91 -20.31 -6.77
CA GLU A 628 -12.93 -19.28 -7.07
C GLU A 628 -12.72 -19.19 -8.59
N LEU A 629 -12.80 -17.97 -9.13
CA LEU A 629 -12.40 -17.69 -10.50
C LEU A 629 -10.88 -17.69 -10.58
N GLY A 630 -10.34 -18.46 -11.52
CA GLY A 630 -8.91 -18.59 -11.74
C GLY A 630 -8.52 -18.57 -13.22
N ILE A 631 -7.39 -17.95 -13.52
CA ILE A 631 -6.75 -17.99 -14.84
C ILE A 631 -5.46 -18.81 -14.72
N GLY A 632 -5.33 -19.83 -15.57
CA GLY A 632 -4.15 -20.70 -15.63
C GLY A 632 -3.24 -20.38 -16.83
N GLY A 633 -2.01 -20.86 -16.77
CA GLY A 633 -1.03 -20.72 -17.86
C GLY A 633 -0.37 -19.34 -17.92
N LEU A 634 -0.36 -18.59 -16.80
CA LEU A 634 0.29 -17.29 -16.72
C LEU A 634 1.69 -17.34 -16.10
N ALA A 635 2.16 -18.51 -15.65
CA ALA A 635 3.48 -18.66 -15.08
C ALA A 635 4.59 -18.17 -16.03
N GLY A 636 5.31 -17.13 -15.61
CA GLY A 636 6.36 -16.51 -16.41
C GLY A 636 5.86 -15.63 -17.55
N SER A 637 4.54 -15.44 -17.66
CA SER A 637 3.91 -14.70 -18.75
C SER A 637 3.77 -13.23 -18.51
N VAL A 638 3.89 -12.43 -19.56
CA VAL A 638 3.71 -10.97 -19.48
C VAL A 638 2.26 -10.64 -19.78
N VAL A 639 1.65 -9.77 -18.98
CA VAL A 639 0.28 -9.27 -19.19
C VAL A 639 0.36 -7.83 -19.67
N GLU A 640 -0.09 -7.54 -20.89
CA GLU A 640 -0.19 -6.17 -21.40
C GLU A 640 -1.52 -5.52 -21.00
N TRP A 641 -1.68 -4.23 -21.29
CA TRP A 641 -2.89 -3.49 -20.93
C TRP A 641 -4.14 -4.10 -21.58
N GLU A 642 -4.04 -4.52 -22.84
CA GLU A 642 -5.14 -5.14 -23.59
C GLU A 642 -5.54 -6.49 -22.99
N ASP A 643 -4.58 -7.22 -22.42
CA ASP A 643 -4.84 -8.49 -21.73
C ASP A 643 -5.56 -8.24 -20.39
N TRP A 644 -5.14 -7.19 -19.66
CA TRP A 644 -5.87 -6.72 -18.48
C TRP A 644 -7.30 -6.28 -18.82
N GLU A 645 -7.53 -5.57 -19.92
CA GLU A 645 -8.87 -5.14 -20.33
C GLU A 645 -9.81 -6.33 -20.57
N ILE A 646 -9.30 -7.46 -21.07
CA ILE A 646 -10.06 -8.71 -21.20
C ILE A 646 -10.47 -9.24 -19.81
N VAL A 647 -9.54 -9.27 -18.86
CA VAL A 647 -9.81 -9.72 -17.48
C VAL A 647 -10.82 -8.78 -16.81
N ASP A 648 -10.62 -7.47 -16.92
CA ASP A 648 -11.49 -6.44 -16.34
C ASP A 648 -12.92 -6.49 -16.91
N GLU A 649 -13.08 -6.74 -18.22
CA GLU A 649 -14.37 -6.99 -18.85
C GLU A 649 -15.03 -8.26 -18.28
N PHE A 650 -14.29 -9.37 -18.22
CA PHE A 650 -14.81 -10.63 -17.68
C PHE A 650 -15.26 -10.49 -16.22
N GLU A 651 -14.47 -9.82 -15.37
CA GLU A 651 -14.84 -9.62 -13.97
C GLU A 651 -16.16 -8.83 -13.85
N ARG A 652 -16.35 -7.79 -14.66
CA ARG A 652 -17.60 -7.02 -14.68
C ARG A 652 -18.79 -7.84 -15.17
N GLU A 653 -18.62 -8.59 -16.26
CA GLU A 653 -19.64 -9.50 -16.78
C GLU A 653 -20.04 -10.55 -15.73
N ALA A 654 -19.05 -11.15 -15.07
CA ALA A 654 -19.27 -12.11 -14.00
C ALA A 654 -20.02 -11.47 -12.81
N GLY A 655 -19.67 -10.25 -12.42
CA GLY A 655 -20.40 -9.49 -11.40
C GLY A 655 -21.87 -9.27 -11.76
N ALA A 656 -22.13 -8.83 -12.99
CA ALA A 656 -23.48 -8.60 -13.52
C ALA A 656 -24.33 -9.89 -13.58
N VAL A 657 -23.70 -11.05 -13.78
CA VAL A 657 -24.39 -12.36 -13.72
C VAL A 657 -24.70 -12.78 -12.28
N HIS A 658 -23.79 -12.56 -11.34
CA HIS A 658 -23.97 -12.95 -9.94
C HIS A 658 -25.03 -12.12 -9.22
N VAL A 659 -25.00 -10.79 -9.38
CA VAL A 659 -25.99 -9.87 -8.81
C VAL A 659 -26.36 -8.83 -9.87
N PRO A 660 -27.39 -9.10 -10.72
CA PRO A 660 -27.80 -8.20 -11.79
C PRO A 660 -28.08 -6.79 -11.28
N GLY A 661 -27.34 -5.81 -11.82
CA GLY A 661 -27.44 -4.39 -11.44
C GLY A 661 -26.91 -4.04 -10.04
N GLY A 662 -26.37 -5.02 -9.30
CA GLY A 662 -25.97 -4.87 -7.91
C GLY A 662 -24.47 -4.98 -7.66
N LYS A 663 -23.74 -5.87 -8.36
CA LYS A 663 -22.31 -6.11 -8.13
C LYS A 663 -21.44 -5.57 -9.27
N GLU A 664 -20.51 -4.67 -8.96
CA GLU A 664 -19.63 -4.03 -9.97
C GLU A 664 -18.80 -5.06 -10.74
N ARG A 665 -18.25 -6.05 -10.03
CA ARG A 665 -17.36 -7.08 -10.58
C ARG A 665 -17.25 -8.30 -9.67
N GLU A 666 -16.98 -9.46 -10.24
CA GLU A 666 -16.54 -10.66 -9.53
C GLU A 666 -15.06 -10.87 -9.85
N LYS A 667 -14.19 -10.74 -8.83
CA LYS A 667 -12.74 -10.74 -9.04
C LYS A 667 -12.18 -12.12 -9.35
N VAL A 668 -11.22 -12.18 -10.28
CA VAL A 668 -10.33 -13.34 -10.43
C VAL A 668 -9.39 -13.38 -9.23
N LEU A 669 -9.35 -14.52 -8.54
CA LEU A 669 -8.62 -14.69 -7.27
C LEU A 669 -7.30 -15.41 -7.45
N THR A 670 -7.18 -16.28 -8.46
CA THR A 670 -5.96 -17.06 -8.69
C THR A 670 -5.45 -16.84 -10.12
N PHE A 671 -4.14 -16.64 -10.22
CA PHE A 671 -3.40 -16.50 -11.47
C PHE A 671 -2.23 -17.49 -11.39
N THR A 672 -2.36 -18.63 -12.05
CA THR A 672 -1.43 -19.78 -11.93
C THR A 672 -0.69 -20.06 -13.21
#